data_AF-A0A5N0YPY2-F1
#
_entry.id   AF-A0A5N0YPY2-F1
#
_cell.length_a   1.000
_cell.length_b   1.000
_cell.length_c   1.000
_cell.angle_alpha   90.00
_cell.angle_beta   90.00
_cell.angle_gamma   90.00
#
_symmetry.space_group_name_H-M   'P 1'
#
loop_
_entity.id
_entity.type
_entity.pdbx_description
1 polymer ?
#
loop_
_entity_poly.entity_id
_entity_poly.type
_entity_poly.pdbx_seq_one_letter_code
_entity_poly.pdbx_strand_id
1 'polypeptide(L)'
;MKTKLKLFLKENGRYALASFLIPLLILTLIYLSIGIYPGSDRSILASDAFSQFSNFHASFRNMLIGKQSIFYTWNASLGLNYLSLISYYLGGIFTPLVVLFPNQMMPDALYFLTILKVGCAGLSFWFLARTYKIPRWGHVALSVSYASISFITAHSEIIMWLDAFIYLPLIILGIHRVMDLKKPIVLFVSYLLLFLSSFYMGFMIGVFSFLYFVIRLLSNWSVYKKTILPYGITSLLAGGASMIIILPAILDLRSNGEALTQITTFKTEATSYLDLIMKNMVGVYDTTKYGSIPFIYAGLFPLVLCLFYFISRKITVKNKLLFGSLFALLIASFYIVPLNLFWHGMHAPNMFLFRYAYLFSFLVILLAAKAWEVLTKEDQGLLVGIIILLAVVFTTAWGLKTTGSYSYVTTTSFVLTVVFLGLYALTIGFFHHHKQSVKYLSLLLLLLMTAEASVNTNSMIHGILDDWNYASRSLYTDPAPSLKTLVDKTKKESDTFYRLENLDPISPNDSINYGYSGISLFSSIRNRNSSSYLDTLGFRSRGTNLNIRYANNTLLMDGFTGIKYNIAKNDSSFSKYGFIREDQSGDYTLYKNINALPLAFTAPLSINDVEQPLTDNLTSQTNLINQLSGLNEQYYTFYTPTLKSQQNVTVSNTSTGVTYGETAENQPKVLTWEVKVPANTQAYLSLFPTNYAQLESSTATITVNGMSRKTQINISGQYYDLGYYPQETTVTFTASFYGTKEVSFMEPKVIGLDVVAYQAAMNQIKDNGVEMDTTGRTATGTVNTPEDKMLVTTIPYDAGWKAKVDGKSVEIESFKDAFLMIKVPAGKHTVTLSYLPQGFMIGAILFVLCLTLFILYVWYLKRNSSFKRVIEIEQAAPQRTSHRRRK
;
A
#
# COMPACT_ATOMS: atom_id res chain seq x y z
N MET A 1 -35.24 9.85 21.76
CA MET A 1 -34.25 9.17 20.87
C MET A 1 -34.13 7.68 21.17
N LYS A 2 -33.96 7.27 22.45
CA LYS A 2 -33.84 5.86 22.89
C LYS A 2 -34.99 4.93 22.41
N THR A 3 -36.24 5.38 22.44
CA THR A 3 -37.42 4.57 22.02
C THR A 3 -37.45 4.30 20.51
N LYS A 4 -37.03 5.27 19.68
CA LYS A 4 -36.96 5.10 18.21
C LYS A 4 -35.84 4.17 17.76
N LEU A 5 -34.68 4.22 18.43
CA LEU A 5 -33.58 3.29 18.16
C LEU A 5 -33.93 1.85 18.57
N LYS A 6 -34.52 1.65 19.76
CA LYS A 6 -35.00 0.33 20.19
C LYS A 6 -36.01 -0.26 19.21
N LEU A 7 -36.99 0.53 18.74
CA LEU A 7 -37.96 0.08 17.74
C LEU A 7 -37.29 -0.29 16.41
N PHE A 8 -36.38 0.57 15.92
CA PHE A 8 -35.63 0.33 14.71
C PHE A 8 -34.82 -0.97 14.77
N LEU A 9 -34.12 -1.22 15.88
CA LEU A 9 -33.34 -2.44 16.10
C LEU A 9 -34.26 -3.66 16.23
N LYS A 10 -35.42 -3.55 16.88
CA LYS A 10 -36.40 -4.64 16.95
C LYS A 10 -36.91 -5.04 15.56
N GLU A 11 -37.15 -4.07 14.69
CA GLU A 11 -37.70 -4.32 13.34
C GLU A 11 -36.64 -4.74 12.32
N ASN A 12 -35.43 -4.18 12.42
CA ASN A 12 -34.41 -4.27 11.37
C ASN A 12 -33.12 -4.98 11.82
N GLY A 13 -32.92 -5.16 13.12
CA GLY A 13 -31.66 -5.62 13.71
C GLY A 13 -31.17 -6.95 13.14
N ARG A 14 -32.06 -7.94 12.97
CA ARG A 14 -31.69 -9.24 12.37
C ARG A 14 -31.22 -9.14 10.92
N TYR A 15 -31.76 -8.20 10.14
CA TYR A 15 -31.40 -8.03 8.73
C TYR A 15 -30.07 -7.27 8.62
N ALA A 16 -29.89 -6.23 9.45
CA ALA A 16 -28.60 -5.55 9.59
C ALA A 16 -27.49 -6.52 10.02
N LEU A 17 -27.78 -7.33 11.04
CA LEU A 17 -26.85 -8.33 11.55
C LEU A 17 -26.54 -9.38 10.49
N ALA A 18 -27.54 -9.87 9.74
CA ALA A 18 -27.31 -10.80 8.64
C ALA A 18 -26.46 -10.19 7.51
N SER A 19 -26.69 -8.93 7.14
CA SER A 19 -25.89 -8.24 6.11
C SER A 19 -24.42 -8.03 6.51
N PHE A 20 -24.14 -8.03 7.81
CA PHE A 20 -22.79 -7.98 8.36
C PHE A 20 -22.16 -9.38 8.50
N LEU A 21 -22.89 -10.30 9.14
CA LEU A 21 -22.37 -11.63 9.50
C LEU A 21 -22.21 -12.55 8.32
N ILE A 22 -23.10 -12.54 7.32
CA ILE A 22 -23.00 -13.48 6.19
C ILE A 22 -21.69 -13.27 5.41
N PRO A 23 -21.34 -12.05 4.93
CA PRO A 23 -20.06 -11.86 4.23
C PRO A 23 -18.85 -12.14 5.10
N LEU A 24 -18.91 -11.75 6.38
CA LEU A 24 -17.85 -12.05 7.35
C LEU A 24 -17.63 -13.56 7.48
N LEU A 25 -18.71 -14.34 7.60
CA LEU A 25 -18.65 -15.79 7.71
C LEU A 25 -18.17 -16.45 6.41
N ILE A 26 -18.60 -15.97 5.24
CA ILE A 26 -18.11 -16.46 3.94
C ILE A 26 -16.57 -16.37 3.92
N LEU A 27 -16.03 -15.17 4.17
CA LEU A 27 -14.59 -14.94 4.12
C LEU A 27 -13.84 -15.72 5.21
N THR A 28 -14.41 -15.77 6.42
CA THR A 28 -13.84 -16.53 7.55
C THR A 28 -13.73 -18.03 7.22
N LEU A 29 -14.79 -18.63 6.68
CA LEU A 29 -14.83 -20.05 6.33
C LEU A 29 -13.89 -20.41 5.18
N ILE A 30 -13.71 -19.50 4.22
CA ILE A 30 -12.78 -19.69 3.10
C ILE A 30 -11.33 -19.54 3.54
N TYR A 31 -11.03 -18.57 4.40
CA TYR A 31 -9.69 -18.52 5.00
C TYR A 31 -9.42 -19.76 5.85
N LEU A 32 -10.40 -20.22 6.62
CA LEU A 32 -10.30 -21.47 7.38
C LEU A 32 -10.01 -22.67 6.48
N SER A 33 -10.65 -22.78 5.32
CA SER A 33 -10.44 -23.91 4.39
C SER A 33 -9.03 -23.96 3.79
N ILE A 34 -8.33 -22.83 3.75
CA ILE A 34 -6.92 -22.76 3.34
C ILE A 34 -5.94 -22.63 4.52
N GLY A 35 -6.39 -22.92 5.74
CA GLY A 35 -5.54 -22.96 6.93
C GLY A 35 -5.16 -21.59 7.50
N ILE A 36 -5.95 -20.54 7.23
CA ILE A 36 -5.77 -19.19 7.76
C ILE A 36 -6.85 -18.92 8.83
N TYR A 37 -6.42 -18.83 10.08
CA TYR A 37 -7.25 -18.47 11.23
C TYR A 37 -6.35 -17.89 12.34
N PRO A 38 -6.91 -17.26 13.38
CA PRO A 38 -6.09 -16.72 14.47
C PRO A 38 -5.22 -17.81 15.11
N GLY A 39 -3.90 -17.59 15.12
CA GLY A 39 -2.90 -18.55 15.62
C GLY A 39 -2.43 -19.65 14.64
N SER A 40 -2.95 -19.75 13.41
CA SER A 40 -2.53 -20.78 12.43
C SER A 40 -1.12 -20.58 11.84
N ASP A 41 -0.45 -21.64 11.39
CA ASP A 41 0.89 -21.56 10.79
C ASP A 41 0.96 -20.67 9.53
N ARG A 42 -0.12 -20.63 8.75
CA ARG A 42 -0.28 -19.75 7.60
C ARG A 42 -0.95 -18.46 8.03
N SER A 43 -0.33 -17.32 7.72
CA SER A 43 -0.88 -16.00 8.05
C SER A 43 -1.78 -15.45 6.95
N ILE A 44 -2.46 -14.32 7.19
CA ILE A 44 -3.16 -13.57 6.13
C ILE A 44 -2.21 -12.73 5.26
N LEU A 45 -0.91 -12.75 5.53
CA LEU A 45 0.06 -11.86 4.88
C LEU A 45 0.44 -12.40 3.49
N ALA A 46 -0.24 -11.89 2.46
CA ALA A 46 0.12 -12.07 1.05
C ALA A 46 0.61 -10.74 0.45
N SER A 47 1.51 -10.81 -0.53
CA SER A 47 2.02 -9.62 -1.24
C SER A 47 2.54 -8.53 -0.27
N ASP A 48 2.20 -7.26 -0.49
CA ASP A 48 2.55 -6.10 0.33
C ASP A 48 2.07 -6.19 1.79
N ALA A 49 1.14 -7.10 2.13
CA ALA A 49 0.74 -7.28 3.52
C ALA A 49 1.90 -7.75 4.40
N PHE A 50 2.80 -8.57 3.86
CA PHE A 50 3.99 -9.04 4.58
C PHE A 50 5.06 -7.95 4.67
N SER A 51 5.45 -7.36 3.54
CA SER A 51 6.57 -6.42 3.49
C SER A 51 6.20 -5.02 4.00
N GLN A 52 4.97 -4.54 3.81
CA GLN A 52 4.54 -3.18 4.14
C GLN A 52 3.47 -3.14 5.22
N PHE A 53 2.27 -3.68 4.97
CA PHE A 53 1.11 -3.36 5.81
C PHE A 53 1.27 -3.83 7.26
N SER A 54 1.76 -5.06 7.49
CA SER A 54 2.00 -5.57 8.84
C SER A 54 2.99 -4.68 9.62
N ASN A 55 4.08 -4.24 8.98
CA ASN A 55 5.11 -3.39 9.58
C ASN A 55 4.58 -1.97 9.86
N PHE A 56 3.80 -1.40 8.94
CA PHE A 56 3.21 -0.07 9.12
C PHE A 56 2.12 -0.06 10.20
N HIS A 57 1.31 -1.11 10.31
CA HIS A 57 0.33 -1.26 11.39
C HIS A 57 1.01 -1.48 12.76
N ALA A 58 2.11 -2.24 12.81
CA ALA A 58 2.94 -2.37 14.01
C ALA A 58 3.52 -1.02 14.46
N SER A 59 3.96 -0.21 13.52
CA SER A 59 4.42 1.17 13.77
C SER A 59 3.30 2.09 14.22
N PHE A 60 2.12 2.00 13.60
CA PHE A 60 0.96 2.79 13.99
C PHE A 60 0.58 2.51 15.43
N ARG A 61 0.62 1.23 15.84
CA ARG A 61 0.47 0.85 17.25
C ARG A 61 1.52 1.53 18.13
N ASN A 62 2.80 1.51 17.75
CA ASN A 62 3.87 2.17 18.50
C ASN A 62 3.61 3.68 18.66
N MET A 63 3.08 4.35 17.63
CA MET A 63 2.66 5.75 17.72
C MET A 63 1.48 5.94 18.69
N LEU A 64 0.44 5.11 18.62
CA LEU A 64 -0.73 5.20 19.51
C LEU A 64 -0.38 5.05 21.00
N ILE A 65 0.63 4.24 21.32
CA ILE A 65 1.11 4.05 22.70
C ILE A 65 2.23 5.04 23.10
N GLY A 66 2.46 6.08 22.30
CA GLY A 66 3.36 7.18 22.64
C GLY A 66 4.84 6.96 22.38
N LYS A 67 5.23 5.89 21.64
CA LYS A 67 6.65 5.61 21.32
C LYS A 67 7.17 6.36 20.09
N GLN A 68 6.28 6.96 19.30
CA GLN A 68 6.62 7.70 18.08
C GLN A 68 5.70 8.92 17.93
N SER A 69 6.16 9.93 17.21
CA SER A 69 5.33 11.09 16.86
C SER A 69 4.38 10.76 15.72
N ILE A 70 3.19 11.36 15.72
CA ILE A 70 2.24 11.27 14.59
C ILE A 70 2.74 12.02 13.34
N PHE A 71 3.66 12.97 13.52
CA PHE A 71 4.12 13.86 12.45
C PHE A 71 5.39 13.38 11.75
N TYR A 72 6.32 12.81 12.51
CA TYR A 72 7.63 12.38 12.01
C TYR A 72 8.03 11.08 12.67
N THR A 73 8.58 10.15 11.89
CA THR A 73 9.16 8.93 12.43
C THR A 73 10.63 8.87 12.08
N TRP A 74 11.46 8.60 13.09
CA TRP A 74 12.88 8.34 12.94
C TRP A 74 13.17 6.89 12.51
N ASN A 75 12.14 6.04 12.48
CA ASN A 75 12.28 4.60 12.32
C ASN A 75 12.01 4.11 10.89
N ALA A 76 11.81 5.01 9.92
CA ALA A 76 11.57 4.67 8.52
C ALA A 76 12.69 5.25 7.64
N SER A 77 13.62 4.38 7.22
CA SER A 77 14.90 4.81 6.66
C SER A 77 15.58 5.85 7.58
N LEU A 78 16.28 6.84 7.01
CA LEU A 78 16.93 7.91 7.76
C LEU A 78 15.97 8.85 8.51
N GLY A 79 14.67 8.73 8.23
CA GLY A 79 13.57 9.49 8.84
C GLY A 79 12.52 9.90 7.79
N LEU A 80 11.25 9.97 8.18
CA LEU A 80 10.14 10.15 7.24
C LEU A 80 8.99 10.98 7.80
N ASN A 81 8.33 11.73 6.91
CA ASN A 81 7.02 12.34 7.15
C ASN A 81 5.96 11.27 7.47
N TYR A 82 5.69 11.07 8.75
CA TYR A 82 4.81 9.99 9.20
C TYR A 82 3.33 10.28 8.91
N LEU A 83 2.94 11.56 8.89
CA LEU A 83 1.58 11.95 8.56
C LEU A 83 1.23 11.59 7.10
N SER A 84 2.17 11.79 6.17
CA SER A 84 2.00 11.38 4.79
C SER A 84 1.93 9.86 4.64
N LEU A 85 2.75 9.10 5.38
CA LEU A 85 2.64 7.64 5.43
C LEU A 85 1.25 7.19 5.93
N ILE A 86 0.75 7.82 7.00
CA ILE A 86 -0.59 7.53 7.53
C ILE A 86 -1.68 7.83 6.51
N SER A 87 -1.59 8.98 5.83
CA SER A 87 -2.59 9.43 4.85
C SER A 87 -2.80 8.45 3.70
N TYR A 88 -1.75 7.69 3.37
CA TYR A 88 -1.78 6.70 2.30
C TYR A 88 -2.16 5.31 2.83
N TYR A 89 -1.50 4.83 3.88
CA TYR A 89 -1.59 3.41 4.31
C TYR A 89 -2.51 3.14 5.49
N LEU A 90 -2.71 4.10 6.41
CA LEU A 90 -3.17 3.82 7.79
C LEU A 90 -4.35 4.68 8.25
N GLY A 91 -4.86 5.60 7.43
CA GLY A 91 -5.88 6.57 7.85
C GLY A 91 -7.26 6.01 8.24
N GLY A 92 -7.52 4.72 8.01
CA GLY A 92 -8.81 4.07 8.26
C GLY A 92 -9.28 4.13 9.71
N ILE A 93 -10.59 4.23 9.92
CA ILE A 93 -11.20 4.27 11.28
C ILE A 93 -11.01 2.97 12.07
N PHE A 94 -10.72 1.87 11.38
CA PHE A 94 -10.45 0.58 11.99
C PHE A 94 -8.96 0.39 12.32
N THR A 95 -8.06 1.16 11.71
CA THR A 95 -6.61 1.04 11.97
C THR A 95 -6.28 1.18 13.46
N PRO A 96 -6.87 2.12 14.25
CA PRO A 96 -6.58 2.23 15.68
C PRO A 96 -6.83 0.96 16.50
N LEU A 97 -7.64 0.01 16.02
CA LEU A 97 -7.89 -1.25 16.73
C LEU A 97 -6.64 -2.15 16.83
N VAL A 98 -5.58 -1.88 16.07
CA VAL A 98 -4.29 -2.57 16.23
C VAL A 98 -3.71 -2.42 17.63
N VAL A 99 -4.09 -1.37 18.38
CA VAL A 99 -3.64 -1.17 19.77
C VAL A 99 -3.98 -2.36 20.69
N LEU A 100 -5.03 -3.12 20.35
CA LEU A 100 -5.50 -4.28 21.09
C LEU A 100 -4.60 -5.51 20.94
N PHE A 101 -3.65 -5.49 20.00
CA PHE A 101 -2.78 -6.62 19.67
C PHE A 101 -1.31 -6.22 19.88
N PRO A 102 -0.47 -7.04 20.51
CA PRO A 102 0.98 -6.78 20.52
C PRO A 102 1.54 -6.84 19.10
N ASN A 103 2.68 -6.20 18.83
CA ASN A 103 3.27 -6.15 17.49
C ASN A 103 3.51 -7.56 16.92
N GLN A 104 3.86 -8.55 17.75
CA GLN A 104 4.06 -9.94 17.30
C GLN A 104 2.79 -10.59 16.72
N MET A 105 1.61 -10.11 17.10
CA MET A 105 0.30 -10.60 16.63
C MET A 105 -0.29 -9.75 15.50
N MET A 106 0.51 -8.89 14.83
CA MET A 106 0.02 -8.13 13.68
C MET A 106 -0.61 -9.00 12.57
N PRO A 107 -0.12 -10.22 12.27
CA PRO A 107 -0.82 -11.09 11.34
C PRO A 107 -2.29 -11.37 11.73
N ASP A 108 -2.57 -11.60 13.03
CA ASP A 108 -3.93 -11.81 13.54
C ASP A 108 -4.75 -10.52 13.57
N ALA A 109 -4.09 -9.41 13.89
CA ALA A 109 -4.73 -8.10 13.86
C ALA A 109 -5.23 -7.80 12.44
N LEU A 110 -4.38 -7.99 11.42
CA LEU A 110 -4.79 -7.78 10.03
C LEU A 110 -5.89 -8.77 9.60
N TYR A 111 -5.83 -10.03 10.04
CA TYR A 111 -6.90 -11.00 9.79
C TYR A 111 -8.25 -10.50 10.32
N PHE A 112 -8.29 -10.09 11.59
CA PHE A 112 -9.49 -9.57 12.24
C PHE A 112 -10.03 -8.32 11.54
N LEU A 113 -9.13 -7.38 11.20
CA LEU A 113 -9.52 -6.13 10.54
C LEU A 113 -10.07 -6.37 9.13
N THR A 114 -9.47 -7.28 8.36
CA THR A 114 -9.95 -7.62 7.01
C THR A 114 -11.38 -8.17 7.05
N ILE A 115 -11.64 -9.19 7.87
CA ILE A 115 -12.99 -9.79 7.95
C ILE A 115 -14.03 -8.81 8.51
N LEU A 116 -13.63 -7.96 9.46
CA LEU A 116 -14.48 -6.93 10.04
C LEU A 116 -14.88 -5.88 9.00
N LYS A 117 -13.91 -5.39 8.21
CA LYS A 117 -14.16 -4.38 7.16
C LYS A 117 -15.08 -4.92 6.06
N VAL A 118 -14.90 -6.18 5.65
CA VAL A 118 -15.79 -6.84 4.66
C VAL A 118 -17.23 -6.96 5.19
N GLY A 119 -17.41 -7.39 6.44
CA GLY A 119 -18.73 -7.38 7.08
C GLY A 119 -19.35 -5.98 7.14
N CYS A 120 -18.55 -4.96 7.48
CA CYS A 120 -19.00 -3.57 7.50
C CYS A 120 -19.39 -3.03 6.11
N ALA A 121 -18.74 -3.48 5.04
CA ALA A 121 -19.12 -3.12 3.67
C ALA A 121 -20.51 -3.69 3.30
N GLY A 122 -20.80 -4.92 3.73
CA GLY A 122 -22.15 -5.49 3.60
C GLY A 122 -23.20 -4.68 4.38
N LEU A 123 -22.90 -4.33 5.63
CA LEU A 123 -23.78 -3.50 6.46
C LEU A 123 -24.02 -2.10 5.87
N SER A 124 -22.99 -1.46 5.31
CA SER A 124 -23.11 -0.14 4.70
C SER A 124 -23.99 -0.17 3.45
N PHE A 125 -23.85 -1.19 2.62
CA PHE A 125 -24.72 -1.39 1.47
C PHE A 125 -26.16 -1.69 1.89
N TRP A 126 -26.38 -2.42 2.99
CA TRP A 126 -27.73 -2.65 3.50
C TRP A 126 -28.44 -1.35 3.88
N PHE A 127 -27.74 -0.37 4.45
CA PHE A 127 -28.30 0.96 4.73
C PHE A 127 -28.72 1.68 3.44
N LEU A 128 -27.96 1.55 2.36
CA LEU A 128 -28.31 2.07 1.04
C LEU A 128 -29.49 1.30 0.42
N ALA A 129 -29.42 -0.03 0.38
CA ALA A 129 -30.42 -0.90 -0.24
C ALA A 129 -31.84 -0.65 0.33
N ARG A 130 -31.93 -0.29 1.61
CA ARG A 130 -33.17 0.05 2.29
C ARG A 130 -33.89 1.29 1.76
N THR A 131 -33.25 2.13 0.95
CA THR A 131 -33.94 3.24 0.28
C THR A 131 -34.85 2.76 -0.85
N TYR A 132 -34.67 1.52 -1.31
CA TYR A 132 -35.48 0.88 -2.34
C TYR A 132 -36.57 -0.01 -1.73
N LYS A 133 -37.78 0.03 -2.30
CA LYS A 133 -38.95 -0.75 -1.85
C LYS A 133 -38.89 -2.21 -2.32
N ILE A 134 -37.92 -2.96 -1.80
CA ILE A 134 -37.75 -4.40 -2.07
C ILE A 134 -37.94 -5.23 -0.78
N PRO A 135 -38.12 -6.56 -0.87
CA PRO A 135 -38.25 -7.41 0.32
C PRO A 135 -37.04 -7.28 1.25
N ARG A 136 -37.26 -7.34 2.57
CA ARG A 136 -36.19 -7.15 3.57
C ARG A 136 -35.02 -8.13 3.43
N TRP A 137 -35.29 -9.38 3.02
CA TRP A 137 -34.23 -10.35 2.73
C TRP A 137 -33.56 -10.10 1.38
N GLY A 138 -34.23 -9.45 0.43
CA GLY A 138 -33.61 -8.94 -0.80
C GLY A 138 -32.58 -7.83 -0.52
N HIS A 139 -32.85 -6.96 0.48
CA HIS A 139 -31.83 -6.00 0.96
C HIS A 139 -30.56 -6.74 1.45
N VAL A 140 -30.73 -7.81 2.22
CA VAL A 140 -29.61 -8.63 2.71
C VAL A 140 -28.88 -9.30 1.54
N ALA A 141 -29.62 -9.88 0.58
CA ALA A 141 -29.04 -10.57 -0.56
C ALA A 141 -28.14 -9.66 -1.41
N LEU A 142 -28.59 -8.44 -1.73
CA LEU A 142 -27.75 -7.47 -2.45
C LEU A 142 -26.55 -7.00 -1.64
N SER A 143 -26.68 -6.95 -0.30
CA SER A 143 -25.58 -6.60 0.59
C SER A 143 -24.49 -7.68 0.63
N VAL A 144 -24.90 -8.96 0.63
CA VAL A 144 -23.97 -10.10 0.51
C VAL A 144 -23.24 -10.05 -0.81
N SER A 145 -23.96 -9.79 -1.90
CA SER A 145 -23.36 -9.63 -3.22
C SER A 145 -22.34 -8.49 -3.26
N TYR A 146 -22.65 -7.34 -2.65
CA TYR A 146 -21.74 -6.19 -2.64
C TYR A 146 -20.45 -6.47 -1.87
N ALA A 147 -20.56 -7.04 -0.67
CA ALA A 147 -19.40 -7.35 0.16
C ALA A 147 -18.51 -8.44 -0.45
N SER A 148 -19.05 -9.24 -1.38
CA SER A 148 -18.39 -10.40 -2.00
C SER A 148 -18.13 -10.21 -3.51
N ILE A 149 -18.19 -8.98 -4.02
CA ILE A 149 -17.78 -8.70 -5.41
C ILE A 149 -16.33 -9.12 -5.59
N SER A 150 -15.98 -9.61 -6.79
CA SER A 150 -14.64 -10.16 -7.01
C SER A 150 -13.52 -9.18 -6.71
N PHE A 151 -13.73 -7.87 -6.93
CA PHE A 151 -12.72 -6.86 -6.59
C PHE A 151 -12.37 -6.84 -5.09
N ILE A 152 -13.36 -6.86 -4.20
CA ILE A 152 -13.13 -6.79 -2.75
C ILE A 152 -12.40 -8.04 -2.26
N THR A 153 -12.81 -9.21 -2.76
CA THR A 153 -12.25 -10.50 -2.31
C THR A 153 -10.88 -10.77 -2.93
N ALA A 154 -10.66 -10.40 -4.20
CA ALA A 154 -9.38 -10.55 -4.89
C ALA A 154 -8.34 -9.50 -4.48
N HIS A 155 -8.69 -8.51 -3.67
CA HIS A 155 -7.77 -7.54 -3.08
C HIS A 155 -7.90 -7.50 -1.55
N SER A 156 -8.30 -8.61 -0.95
CA SER A 156 -8.51 -8.72 0.50
C SER A 156 -7.19 -8.62 1.29
N GLU A 157 -6.06 -8.90 0.64
CA GLU A 157 -4.69 -8.69 1.09
C GLU A 157 -4.30 -7.19 1.10
N ILE A 158 -5.01 -6.33 0.37
CA ILE A 158 -4.78 -4.89 0.31
C ILE A 158 -5.67 -4.15 1.31
N ILE A 159 -5.38 -4.36 2.60
CA ILE A 159 -6.22 -3.91 3.72
C ILE A 159 -6.51 -2.40 3.75
N MET A 160 -5.61 -1.58 3.20
CA MET A 160 -5.73 -0.11 3.15
C MET A 160 -6.89 0.38 2.27
N TRP A 161 -7.39 -0.45 1.35
CA TRP A 161 -8.51 -0.07 0.46
C TRP A 161 -9.88 -0.41 1.03
N LEU A 162 -9.95 -1.36 1.96
CA LEU A 162 -11.23 -1.96 2.39
C LEU A 162 -12.18 -0.94 3.04
N ASP A 163 -11.66 0.10 3.71
CA ASP A 163 -12.48 1.18 4.27
C ASP A 163 -13.29 1.92 3.19
N ALA A 164 -12.72 2.08 1.99
CA ALA A 164 -13.36 2.79 0.89
C ALA A 164 -14.69 2.10 0.47
N PHE A 165 -14.74 0.77 0.56
CA PHE A 165 -15.93 -0.02 0.24
C PHE A 165 -17.02 0.10 1.32
N ILE A 166 -16.67 0.52 2.53
CA ILE A 166 -17.65 0.87 3.55
C ILE A 166 -18.27 2.23 3.23
N TYR A 167 -17.45 3.20 2.78
CA TYR A 167 -17.89 4.57 2.53
C TYR A 167 -18.67 4.75 1.23
N LEU A 168 -18.34 4.01 0.16
CA LEU A 168 -19.02 4.17 -1.15
C LEU A 168 -20.56 4.06 -1.04
N PRO A 169 -21.15 3.02 -0.42
CA PRO A 169 -22.60 2.95 -0.27
C PRO A 169 -23.17 4.09 0.59
N LEU A 170 -22.44 4.52 1.62
CA LEU A 170 -22.86 5.61 2.50
C LEU A 170 -22.80 6.98 1.80
N ILE A 171 -21.86 7.19 0.88
CA ILE A 171 -21.80 8.39 0.04
C ILE A 171 -23.00 8.45 -0.89
N ILE A 172 -23.33 7.34 -1.56
CA ILE A 172 -24.49 7.26 -2.45
C ILE A 172 -25.80 7.44 -1.66
N LEU A 173 -25.90 6.84 -0.46
CA LEU A 173 -26.99 7.11 0.48
C LEU A 173 -27.01 8.58 0.92
N GLY A 174 -25.86 9.20 1.15
CA GLY A 174 -25.70 10.60 1.47
C GLY A 174 -26.25 11.49 0.37
N ILE A 175 -25.94 11.19 -0.89
CA ILE A 175 -26.48 11.87 -2.08
C ILE A 175 -28.01 11.76 -2.10
N HIS A 176 -28.57 10.56 -1.88
CA HIS A 176 -30.03 10.36 -1.78
C HIS A 176 -30.63 11.26 -0.70
N ARG A 177 -30.03 11.28 0.48
CA ARG A 177 -30.52 12.04 1.63
C ARG A 177 -30.40 13.55 1.44
N VAL A 178 -29.36 14.04 0.76
CA VAL A 178 -29.23 15.47 0.43
C VAL A 178 -30.31 15.88 -0.56
N MET A 179 -30.46 15.12 -1.64
CA MET A 179 -31.34 15.52 -2.74
C MET A 179 -32.82 15.32 -2.39
N ASP A 180 -33.17 14.25 -1.66
CA ASP A 180 -34.57 13.88 -1.40
C ASP A 180 -35.05 14.39 -0.05
N LEU A 181 -34.17 14.37 0.97
CA LEU A 181 -34.54 14.62 2.36
C LEU A 181 -33.91 15.88 2.95
N LYS A 182 -33.04 16.57 2.20
CA LYS A 182 -32.26 17.73 2.66
C LYS A 182 -31.47 17.45 3.95
N LYS A 183 -30.93 16.24 4.08
CA LYS A 183 -30.16 15.77 5.25
C LYS A 183 -28.70 15.52 4.89
N PRO A 184 -27.82 16.53 5.01
CA PRO A 184 -26.46 16.47 4.48
C PRO A 184 -25.45 15.69 5.34
N ILE A 185 -25.78 15.40 6.60
CA ILE A 185 -24.84 14.81 7.58
C ILE A 185 -24.18 13.52 7.08
N VAL A 186 -24.95 12.61 6.48
CA VAL A 186 -24.42 11.32 6.01
C VAL A 186 -23.41 11.53 4.89
N LEU A 187 -23.68 12.44 3.96
CA LEU A 187 -22.76 12.73 2.85
C LEU A 187 -21.47 13.39 3.37
N PHE A 188 -21.59 14.40 4.24
CA PHE A 188 -20.43 15.09 4.82
C PHE A 188 -19.51 14.12 5.57
N VAL A 189 -20.07 13.34 6.49
CA VAL A 189 -19.28 12.39 7.31
C VAL A 189 -18.65 11.32 6.44
N SER A 190 -19.37 10.77 5.46
CA SER A 190 -18.84 9.70 4.61
C SER A 190 -17.70 10.21 3.71
N TYR A 191 -17.81 11.41 3.13
CA TYR A 191 -16.71 12.00 2.38
C TYR A 191 -15.52 12.33 3.28
N LEU A 192 -15.76 12.96 4.43
CA LEU A 192 -14.69 13.29 5.38
C LEU A 192 -13.91 12.02 5.77
N LEU A 193 -14.60 10.96 6.17
CA LEU A 193 -13.95 9.70 6.55
C LEU A 193 -13.25 9.02 5.38
N LEU A 194 -13.83 9.04 4.18
CA LEU A 194 -13.20 8.50 2.97
C LEU A 194 -11.85 9.17 2.70
N PHE A 195 -11.83 10.51 2.68
CA PHE A 195 -10.64 11.29 2.36
C PHE A 195 -9.57 11.25 3.47
N LEU A 196 -9.99 11.12 4.75
CA LEU A 196 -9.06 10.86 5.85
C LEU A 196 -8.49 9.44 5.81
N SER A 197 -9.26 8.47 5.31
CA SER A 197 -8.84 7.06 5.29
C SER A 197 -7.91 6.74 4.13
N SER A 198 -8.24 7.23 2.94
CA SER A 198 -7.44 7.02 1.73
C SER A 198 -7.78 8.09 0.71
N PHE A 199 -6.90 9.08 0.53
CA PHE A 199 -7.10 10.09 -0.52
C PHE A 199 -7.07 9.46 -1.93
N TYR A 200 -6.35 8.35 -2.09
CA TYR A 200 -6.22 7.60 -3.34
C TYR A 200 -7.56 7.01 -3.79
N MET A 201 -8.21 6.21 -2.95
CA MET A 201 -9.57 5.72 -3.23
C MET A 201 -10.60 6.86 -3.18
N GLY A 202 -10.32 7.88 -2.37
CA GLY A 202 -11.11 9.11 -2.27
C GLY A 202 -11.28 9.81 -3.61
N PHE A 203 -10.23 9.91 -4.41
CA PHE A 203 -10.29 10.48 -5.76
C PHE A 203 -11.25 9.69 -6.66
N MET A 204 -11.08 8.37 -6.77
CA MET A 204 -11.90 7.52 -7.63
C MET A 204 -13.38 7.56 -7.24
N ILE A 205 -13.69 7.39 -5.95
CA ILE A 205 -15.07 7.47 -5.45
C ILE A 205 -15.62 8.89 -5.59
N GLY A 206 -14.80 9.93 -5.37
CA GLY A 206 -15.18 11.33 -5.55
C GLY A 206 -15.68 11.60 -6.96
N VAL A 207 -14.90 11.22 -7.97
CA VAL A 207 -15.28 11.35 -9.39
C VAL A 207 -16.55 10.55 -9.69
N PHE A 208 -16.60 9.27 -9.33
CA PHE A 208 -17.77 8.42 -9.60
C PHE A 208 -19.05 8.94 -8.93
N SER A 209 -18.97 9.32 -7.65
CA SER A 209 -20.12 9.82 -6.90
C SER A 209 -20.61 11.17 -7.41
N PHE A 210 -19.72 12.02 -7.93
CA PHE A 210 -20.08 13.24 -8.65
C PHE A 210 -20.84 12.93 -9.95
N LEU A 211 -20.32 12.01 -10.78
CA LEU A 211 -21.01 11.57 -12.00
C LEU A 211 -22.38 10.96 -11.69
N TYR A 212 -22.47 10.16 -10.62
CA TYR A 212 -23.74 9.63 -10.12
C TYR A 212 -24.72 10.73 -9.71
N PHE A 213 -24.24 11.75 -8.99
CA PHE A 213 -25.04 12.93 -8.64
C PHE A 213 -25.56 13.64 -9.90
N VAL A 214 -24.71 13.85 -10.92
CA VAL A 214 -25.11 14.45 -12.20
C VAL A 214 -26.19 13.62 -12.90
N ILE A 215 -26.04 12.31 -12.97
CA ILE A 215 -27.06 11.41 -13.54
C ILE A 215 -28.39 11.54 -12.81
N ARG A 216 -28.37 11.56 -11.47
CA ARG A 216 -29.57 11.71 -10.66
C ARG A 216 -30.21 13.08 -10.85
N LEU A 217 -29.40 14.14 -10.91
CA LEU A 217 -29.83 15.50 -11.22
C LEU A 217 -30.54 15.55 -12.58
N LEU A 218 -29.93 14.97 -13.62
CA LEU A 218 -30.48 14.96 -14.97
C LEU A 218 -31.71 14.07 -15.11
N SER A 219 -31.81 12.98 -14.32
CA SER A 219 -32.97 12.08 -14.35
C SER A 219 -34.28 12.84 -14.13
N ASN A 220 -34.28 13.79 -13.20
CA ASN A 220 -35.41 14.65 -12.89
C ASN A 220 -34.96 16.09 -12.55
N TRP A 221 -34.59 16.83 -13.60
CA TRP A 221 -34.04 18.18 -13.50
C TRP A 221 -34.93 19.18 -12.74
N SER A 222 -36.23 19.15 -12.99
CA SER A 222 -37.18 20.10 -12.39
C SER A 222 -37.21 20.02 -10.87
N VAL A 223 -37.09 18.80 -10.33
CA VAL A 223 -37.02 18.51 -8.89
C VAL A 223 -35.61 18.78 -8.36
N TYR A 224 -34.59 18.23 -9.00
CA TYR A 224 -33.26 18.14 -8.40
C TYR A 224 -32.34 19.33 -8.66
N LYS A 225 -32.64 20.26 -9.57
CA LYS A 225 -31.80 21.45 -9.79
C LYS A 225 -31.55 22.28 -8.52
N LYS A 226 -32.51 22.28 -7.58
CA LYS A 226 -32.39 22.97 -6.28
C LYS A 226 -31.40 22.30 -5.31
N THR A 227 -30.89 21.13 -5.67
CA THR A 227 -29.98 20.32 -4.83
C THR A 227 -28.51 20.52 -5.19
N ILE A 228 -28.20 21.22 -6.29
CA ILE A 228 -26.83 21.56 -6.72
C ILE A 228 -26.07 22.26 -5.61
N LEU A 229 -26.65 23.33 -5.06
CA LEU A 229 -26.01 24.09 -3.99
C LEU A 229 -25.89 23.29 -2.68
N PRO A 230 -26.95 22.60 -2.17
CA PRO A 230 -26.82 21.70 -1.03
C PRO A 230 -25.75 20.61 -1.16
N TYR A 231 -25.68 19.96 -2.34
CA TYR A 231 -24.64 18.97 -2.62
C TYR A 231 -23.26 19.61 -2.63
N GLY A 232 -23.09 20.71 -3.39
CA GLY A 232 -21.84 21.45 -3.49
C GLY A 232 -21.32 21.92 -2.14
N ILE A 233 -22.14 22.59 -1.33
CA ILE A 233 -21.78 23.02 0.04
C ILE A 233 -21.33 21.81 0.86
N THR A 234 -22.10 20.72 0.84
CA THR A 234 -21.80 19.54 1.66
C THR A 234 -20.48 18.87 1.25
N SER A 235 -20.28 18.66 -0.06
CA SER A 235 -19.09 18.00 -0.60
C SER A 235 -17.84 18.86 -0.46
N LEU A 236 -17.93 20.17 -0.75
CA LEU A 236 -16.79 21.10 -0.63
C LEU A 236 -16.38 21.31 0.82
N LEU A 237 -17.32 21.40 1.76
CA LEU A 237 -16.98 21.49 3.18
C LEU A 237 -16.36 20.18 3.70
N ALA A 238 -16.81 19.01 3.22
CA ALA A 238 -16.18 17.74 3.59
C ALA A 238 -14.75 17.62 3.02
N GLY A 239 -14.56 17.98 1.75
CA GLY A 239 -13.24 18.01 1.11
C GLY A 239 -12.30 19.03 1.78
N GLY A 240 -12.79 20.23 2.06
CA GLY A 240 -12.05 21.28 2.78
C GLY A 240 -11.68 20.85 4.19
N ALA A 241 -12.59 20.17 4.91
CA ALA A 241 -12.27 19.62 6.21
C ALA A 241 -11.17 18.54 6.14
N SER A 242 -11.17 17.73 5.09
CA SER A 242 -10.18 16.67 4.89
C SER A 242 -8.76 17.18 4.57
N MET A 243 -8.57 18.49 4.34
CA MET A 243 -7.27 19.09 4.04
C MET A 243 -6.26 18.99 5.18
N ILE A 244 -6.68 18.69 6.41
CA ILE A 244 -5.77 18.36 7.51
C ILE A 244 -4.84 17.17 7.20
N ILE A 245 -5.29 16.23 6.35
CA ILE A 245 -4.52 15.08 5.89
C ILE A 245 -4.09 15.25 4.43
N ILE A 246 -4.99 15.67 3.55
CA ILE A 246 -4.72 15.71 2.10
C ILE A 246 -3.63 16.74 1.76
N LEU A 247 -3.67 17.93 2.36
CA LEU A 247 -2.75 19.00 1.97
C LEU A 247 -1.28 18.65 2.28
N PRO A 248 -0.93 18.15 3.49
CA PRO A 248 0.41 17.63 3.74
C PRO A 248 0.84 16.54 2.76
N ALA A 249 -0.04 15.59 2.46
CA ALA A 249 0.27 14.47 1.56
C ALA A 249 0.57 14.94 0.12
N ILE A 250 -0.21 15.89 -0.42
CA ILE A 250 0.02 16.43 -1.76
C ILE A 250 1.36 17.19 -1.83
N LEU A 251 1.68 17.99 -0.81
CA LEU A 251 2.93 18.74 -0.76
C LEU A 251 4.14 17.81 -0.63
N ASP A 252 4.02 16.75 0.18
CA ASP A 252 5.04 15.71 0.32
C ASP A 252 5.31 14.97 -1.00
N LEU A 253 4.26 14.51 -1.68
CA LEU A 253 4.39 13.82 -2.98
C LEU A 253 5.02 14.73 -4.05
N ARG A 254 4.65 16.01 -4.07
CA ARG A 254 5.23 16.99 -5.00
C ARG A 254 6.72 17.22 -4.74
N SER A 255 7.11 17.36 -3.48
CA SER A 255 8.51 17.58 -3.08
C SER A 255 9.40 16.38 -3.40
N ASN A 256 8.83 15.17 -3.49
CA ASN A 256 9.54 13.93 -3.79
C ASN A 256 9.54 13.54 -5.28
N GLY A 257 9.08 14.44 -6.17
CA GLY A 257 9.30 14.32 -7.61
C GLY A 257 8.54 13.18 -8.30
N GLU A 258 7.33 12.86 -7.86
CA GLU A 258 6.46 11.91 -8.57
C GLU A 258 6.09 12.46 -9.96
N ALA A 259 6.50 11.75 -11.01
CA ALA A 259 6.28 12.16 -12.41
C ALA A 259 5.09 11.43 -13.02
N LEU A 260 4.26 12.15 -13.78
CA LEU A 260 3.12 11.59 -14.48
C LEU A 260 3.59 10.62 -15.57
N THR A 261 2.79 9.58 -15.83
CA THR A 261 3.09 8.58 -16.86
C THR A 261 2.84 9.14 -18.25
N GLN A 262 3.80 8.95 -19.15
CA GLN A 262 3.63 9.30 -20.57
C GLN A 262 2.69 8.31 -21.27
N ILE A 263 1.77 8.84 -22.08
CA ILE A 263 0.84 8.04 -22.87
C ILE A 263 1.53 7.66 -24.18
N THR A 264 1.95 6.41 -24.30
CA THR A 264 2.62 5.87 -25.49
C THR A 264 1.70 5.02 -26.37
N THR A 265 0.63 4.46 -25.81
CA THR A 265 -0.34 3.62 -26.51
C THR A 265 -1.77 4.05 -26.20
N PHE A 266 -2.71 3.76 -27.10
CA PHE A 266 -4.12 4.08 -26.91
C PHE A 266 -4.89 2.96 -26.21
N LYS A 267 -4.67 1.70 -26.61
CA LYS A 267 -5.34 0.52 -26.06
C LYS A 267 -4.58 0.00 -24.83
N THR A 268 -5.31 -0.33 -23.77
CA THR A 268 -4.74 -1.01 -22.61
C THR A 268 -4.29 -2.43 -22.98
N GLU A 269 -3.00 -2.71 -22.86
CA GLU A 269 -2.34 -3.93 -23.37
C GLU A 269 -2.97 -5.22 -22.85
N ALA A 270 -3.27 -5.28 -21.54
CA ALA A 270 -3.83 -6.46 -20.88
C ALA A 270 -5.22 -6.87 -21.38
N THR A 271 -5.95 -5.99 -22.09
CA THR A 271 -7.38 -6.17 -22.35
C THR A 271 -7.70 -6.79 -23.73
N SER A 272 -8.77 -7.57 -23.79
CA SER A 272 -9.27 -8.28 -24.96
C SER A 272 -10.81 -8.24 -25.05
N TYR A 273 -11.34 -8.60 -26.22
CA TYR A 273 -12.71 -8.32 -26.62
C TYR A 273 -13.79 -9.13 -25.87
N LEU A 274 -13.46 -10.31 -25.31
CA LEU A 274 -14.37 -11.10 -24.49
C LEU A 274 -14.21 -10.85 -22.99
N ASP A 275 -13.22 -10.08 -22.54
CA ASP A 275 -12.91 -9.91 -21.11
C ASP A 275 -14.13 -9.42 -20.33
N LEU A 276 -14.85 -8.42 -20.85
CA LEU A 276 -16.05 -7.87 -20.21
C LEU A 276 -17.11 -8.95 -19.96
N ILE A 277 -17.25 -9.92 -20.87
CA ILE A 277 -18.21 -11.02 -20.76
C ILE A 277 -17.66 -12.08 -19.80
N MET A 278 -16.44 -12.57 -20.06
CA MET A 278 -15.82 -13.65 -19.29
C MET A 278 -15.63 -13.30 -17.81
N LYS A 279 -15.29 -12.04 -17.51
CA LYS A 279 -15.15 -11.57 -16.12
C LYS A 279 -16.45 -11.40 -15.37
N ASN A 280 -17.60 -11.62 -16.01
CA ASN A 280 -18.90 -11.72 -15.35
C ASN A 280 -19.34 -13.18 -15.09
N MET A 281 -18.46 -14.16 -15.33
CA MET A 281 -18.68 -15.56 -14.96
C MET A 281 -18.19 -15.83 -13.52
N VAL A 282 -18.78 -16.85 -12.89
CA VAL A 282 -18.50 -17.23 -11.50
C VAL A 282 -17.06 -17.73 -11.34
N GLY A 283 -16.31 -17.18 -10.39
CA GLY A 283 -15.01 -17.70 -10.00
C GLY A 283 -13.90 -17.52 -11.06
N VAL A 284 -13.96 -16.45 -11.85
CA VAL A 284 -12.95 -16.14 -12.88
C VAL A 284 -11.85 -15.24 -12.29
N TYR A 285 -10.77 -15.87 -11.84
CA TYR A 285 -9.55 -15.21 -11.39
C TYR A 285 -8.46 -15.35 -12.45
N ASP A 286 -7.81 -14.23 -12.81
CA ASP A 286 -6.68 -14.21 -13.73
C ASP A 286 -5.37 -14.00 -12.97
N THR A 287 -5.12 -12.80 -12.46
CA THR A 287 -3.99 -12.48 -11.60
C THR A 287 -4.19 -11.09 -10.99
N THR A 288 -3.58 -10.83 -9.85
CA THR A 288 -3.46 -9.49 -9.27
C THR A 288 -2.08 -8.86 -9.53
N LYS A 289 -1.18 -9.61 -10.18
CA LYS A 289 0.16 -9.16 -10.60
C LYS A 289 0.08 -8.34 -11.91
N TYR A 290 1.13 -8.42 -12.72
CA TYR A 290 1.17 -7.83 -14.05
C TYR A 290 0.21 -8.53 -15.01
N GLY A 291 -0.36 -7.78 -15.94
CA GLY A 291 -1.29 -8.31 -16.94
C GLY A 291 -2.72 -8.55 -16.43
N SER A 292 -3.03 -8.18 -15.18
CA SER A 292 -4.37 -8.30 -14.61
C SER A 292 -5.41 -7.56 -15.44
N ILE A 293 -6.58 -8.15 -15.66
CA ILE A 293 -7.77 -7.50 -16.25
C ILE A 293 -8.82 -7.15 -15.18
N PRO A 294 -9.79 -6.27 -15.47
CA PRO A 294 -10.68 -5.72 -14.43
C PRO A 294 -11.53 -6.78 -13.72
N PHE A 295 -11.44 -6.83 -12.38
CA PHE A 295 -12.34 -7.65 -11.54
C PHE A 295 -13.71 -6.96 -11.38
N ILE A 296 -14.68 -7.35 -12.22
CA ILE A 296 -15.99 -6.67 -12.34
C ILE A 296 -17.20 -7.51 -11.92
N TYR A 297 -17.01 -8.81 -11.65
CA TYR A 297 -18.11 -9.69 -11.25
C TYR A 297 -18.80 -9.22 -9.97
N ALA A 298 -20.13 -9.11 -10.05
CA ALA A 298 -21.00 -8.60 -8.98
C ALA A 298 -22.04 -9.61 -8.47
N GLY A 299 -22.05 -10.83 -9.03
CA GLY A 299 -23.11 -11.83 -8.89
C GLY A 299 -24.04 -11.90 -10.12
N LEU A 300 -24.43 -13.11 -10.52
CA LEU A 300 -25.25 -13.35 -11.71
C LEU A 300 -26.66 -12.82 -11.55
N PHE A 301 -27.31 -13.00 -10.39
CA PHE A 301 -28.66 -12.48 -10.18
C PHE A 301 -28.72 -10.94 -10.15
N PRO A 302 -27.81 -10.22 -9.48
CA PRO A 302 -27.66 -8.77 -9.65
C PRO A 302 -27.43 -8.36 -11.10
N LEU A 303 -26.62 -9.10 -11.86
CA LEU A 303 -26.41 -8.83 -13.28
C LEU A 303 -27.71 -9.00 -14.09
N VAL A 304 -28.47 -10.07 -13.85
CA VAL A 304 -29.81 -10.29 -14.45
C VAL A 304 -30.74 -9.12 -14.16
N LEU A 305 -30.82 -8.67 -12.91
CA LEU A 305 -31.64 -7.52 -12.51
C LEU A 305 -31.14 -6.21 -13.15
N CYS A 306 -29.82 -6.02 -13.26
CA CYS A 306 -29.25 -4.88 -13.96
C CYS A 306 -29.60 -4.91 -15.46
N LEU A 307 -29.56 -6.05 -16.14
CA LEU A 307 -30.01 -6.14 -17.53
C LEU A 307 -31.52 -5.92 -17.66
N PHE A 308 -32.31 -6.42 -16.70
CA PHE A 308 -33.74 -6.13 -16.62
C PHE A 308 -34.01 -4.62 -16.53
N TYR A 309 -33.17 -3.85 -15.82
CA TYR A 309 -33.26 -2.38 -15.79
C TYR A 309 -33.26 -1.76 -17.21
N PHE A 310 -32.37 -2.24 -18.09
CA PHE A 310 -32.23 -1.72 -19.44
C PHE A 310 -33.29 -2.24 -20.41
N ILE A 311 -33.84 -3.43 -20.17
CA ILE A 311 -34.84 -4.03 -21.07
C ILE A 311 -36.27 -3.62 -20.68
N SER A 312 -36.57 -3.51 -19.39
CA SER A 312 -37.92 -3.25 -18.87
C SER A 312 -38.55 -1.96 -19.41
N ARG A 313 -39.79 -2.05 -19.89
CA ARG A 313 -40.55 -0.88 -20.38
C ARG A 313 -41.00 0.06 -19.24
N LYS A 314 -40.95 -0.39 -17.99
CA LYS A 314 -41.31 0.38 -16.80
C LYS A 314 -40.31 1.49 -16.46
N ILE A 315 -39.13 1.45 -17.08
CA ILE A 315 -38.04 2.38 -16.83
C ILE A 315 -37.87 3.25 -18.07
N THR A 316 -37.86 4.56 -17.87
CA THR A 316 -37.78 5.53 -18.98
C THR A 316 -36.46 5.40 -19.74
N VAL A 317 -36.51 5.55 -21.07
CA VAL A 317 -35.33 5.49 -21.94
C VAL A 317 -34.27 6.52 -21.51
N LYS A 318 -34.70 7.71 -21.11
CA LYS A 318 -33.80 8.75 -20.54
C LYS A 318 -32.95 8.19 -19.38
N ASN A 319 -33.58 7.50 -18.42
CA ASN A 319 -32.86 6.93 -17.29
C ASN A 319 -31.95 5.77 -17.71
N LYS A 320 -32.31 5.00 -18.73
CA LYS A 320 -31.45 3.98 -19.31
C LYS A 320 -30.22 4.61 -19.95
N LEU A 321 -30.38 5.64 -20.78
CA LEU A 321 -29.27 6.34 -21.43
C LEU A 321 -28.32 6.98 -20.42
N LEU A 322 -28.84 7.63 -19.37
CA LEU A 322 -28.00 8.26 -18.34
C LEU A 322 -27.13 7.26 -17.56
N PHE A 323 -27.69 6.11 -17.15
CA PHE A 323 -26.89 5.09 -16.46
C PHE A 323 -26.05 4.26 -17.43
N GLY A 324 -26.51 4.09 -18.67
CA GLY A 324 -25.76 3.47 -19.75
C GLY A 324 -24.51 4.26 -20.13
N SER A 325 -24.55 5.60 -20.11
CA SER A 325 -23.36 6.42 -20.35
C SER A 325 -22.31 6.29 -19.25
N LEU A 326 -22.72 6.08 -18.00
CA LEU A 326 -21.78 5.79 -16.90
C LEU A 326 -21.10 4.44 -17.08
N PHE A 327 -21.86 3.41 -17.47
CA PHE A 327 -21.27 2.12 -17.84
C PHE A 327 -20.32 2.26 -19.02
N ALA A 328 -20.71 3.00 -20.07
CA ALA A 328 -19.87 3.23 -21.24
C ALA A 328 -18.55 3.91 -20.85
N LEU A 329 -18.57 4.90 -19.97
CA LEU A 329 -17.36 5.54 -19.45
C LEU A 329 -16.46 4.57 -18.68
N LEU A 330 -17.04 3.78 -17.76
CA LEU A 330 -16.28 2.79 -16.97
C LEU A 330 -15.67 1.71 -17.87
N ILE A 331 -16.45 1.16 -18.80
CA ILE A 331 -16.00 0.16 -19.77
C ILE A 331 -14.91 0.75 -20.66
N ALA A 332 -15.13 1.93 -21.23
CA ALA A 332 -14.13 2.61 -22.05
C ALA A 332 -12.82 2.83 -21.27
N SER A 333 -12.91 3.12 -19.97
CA SER A 333 -11.74 3.29 -19.12
C SER A 333 -10.89 2.02 -18.99
N PHE A 334 -11.51 0.84 -19.05
CA PHE A 334 -10.76 -0.42 -19.03
C PHE A 334 -9.90 -0.58 -20.29
N TYR A 335 -10.43 -0.19 -21.46
CA TYR A 335 -9.79 -0.44 -22.75
C TYR A 335 -8.92 0.72 -23.27
N ILE A 336 -9.09 1.94 -22.75
CA ILE A 336 -8.43 3.16 -23.23
C ILE A 336 -7.45 3.68 -22.19
N VAL A 337 -6.15 3.72 -22.54
CA VAL A 337 -5.04 4.10 -21.65
C VAL A 337 -5.21 5.49 -21.02
N PRO A 338 -5.51 6.57 -21.77
CA PRO A 338 -5.74 7.89 -21.15
C PRO A 338 -6.83 7.88 -20.07
N LEU A 339 -7.93 7.16 -20.29
CA LEU A 339 -9.01 7.05 -19.33
C LEU A 339 -8.60 6.17 -18.14
N ASN A 340 -7.89 5.07 -18.39
CA ASN A 340 -7.35 4.23 -17.32
C ASN A 340 -6.42 5.02 -16.40
N LEU A 341 -5.47 5.77 -16.98
CA LEU A 341 -4.53 6.62 -16.24
C LEU A 341 -5.25 7.73 -15.49
N PHE A 342 -6.31 8.33 -16.07
CA PHE A 342 -7.09 9.36 -15.38
C PHE A 342 -7.61 8.88 -14.03
N TRP A 343 -8.16 7.66 -13.94
CA TRP A 343 -8.63 7.10 -12.65
C TRP A 343 -7.51 6.90 -11.63
N HIS A 344 -6.26 6.76 -12.09
CA HIS A 344 -5.07 6.61 -11.26
C HIS A 344 -4.32 7.94 -11.05
N GLY A 345 -4.92 9.09 -11.39
CA GLY A 345 -4.29 10.40 -11.22
C GLY A 345 -3.15 10.66 -12.20
N MET A 346 -3.22 10.09 -13.40
CA MET A 346 -2.17 10.12 -14.44
C MET A 346 -0.87 9.38 -14.07
N HIS A 347 -0.94 8.46 -13.11
CA HIS A 347 0.15 7.54 -12.79
C HIS A 347 -0.24 6.09 -13.10
N ALA A 348 0.57 5.39 -13.89
CA ALA A 348 0.37 3.97 -14.13
C ALA A 348 0.57 3.19 -12.82
N PRO A 349 -0.40 2.35 -12.43
CA PRO A 349 -0.23 1.47 -11.29
C PRO A 349 0.78 0.37 -11.60
N ASN A 350 1.65 0.06 -10.63
CA ASN A 350 2.40 -1.20 -10.62
C ASN A 350 1.49 -2.29 -10.05
N MET A 351 1.19 -3.31 -10.87
CA MET A 351 0.24 -4.38 -10.55
C MET A 351 -1.15 -3.83 -10.13
N PHE A 352 -2.13 -4.73 -9.95
CA PHE A 352 -3.49 -4.33 -9.59
C PHE A 352 -4.05 -3.25 -10.55
N LEU A 353 -4.04 -3.51 -11.86
CA LEU A 353 -4.04 -2.46 -12.91
C LEU A 353 -5.33 -1.62 -13.03
N PHE A 354 -6.44 -2.07 -12.45
CA PHE A 354 -7.77 -1.46 -12.60
C PHE A 354 -8.41 -1.17 -11.26
N ARG A 355 -7.74 -0.34 -10.43
CA ARG A 355 -8.10 -0.15 -9.02
C ARG A 355 -9.49 0.47 -8.80
N TYR A 356 -10.14 0.97 -9.84
CA TYR A 356 -11.49 1.53 -9.83
C TYR A 356 -12.59 0.56 -10.30
N ALA A 357 -12.25 -0.68 -10.69
CA ALA A 357 -13.19 -1.63 -11.31
C ALA A 357 -14.39 -1.99 -10.42
N TYR A 358 -14.25 -1.93 -9.08
CA TYR A 358 -15.36 -2.12 -8.14
C TYR A 358 -16.53 -1.14 -8.34
N LEU A 359 -16.28 0.03 -8.95
CA LEU A 359 -17.34 1.00 -9.25
C LEU A 359 -18.33 0.46 -10.30
N PHE A 360 -17.84 -0.35 -11.25
CA PHE A 360 -18.69 -1.06 -12.19
C PHE A 360 -19.59 -2.06 -11.46
N SER A 361 -19.01 -2.92 -10.62
CA SER A 361 -19.76 -3.92 -9.85
C SER A 361 -20.76 -3.26 -8.90
N PHE A 362 -20.37 -2.17 -8.24
CA PHE A 362 -21.27 -1.38 -7.40
C PHE A 362 -22.46 -0.82 -8.21
N LEU A 363 -22.20 -0.29 -9.42
CA LEU A 363 -23.26 0.23 -10.29
C LEU A 363 -24.23 -0.87 -10.73
N VAL A 364 -23.73 -2.08 -11.03
CA VAL A 364 -24.58 -3.26 -11.32
C VAL A 364 -25.53 -3.54 -10.17
N ILE A 365 -25.03 -3.62 -8.93
CA ILE A 365 -25.86 -3.94 -7.75
C ILE A 365 -26.83 -2.78 -7.43
N LEU A 366 -26.41 -1.53 -7.62
CA LEU A 366 -27.26 -0.35 -7.43
C LEU A 366 -28.46 -0.36 -8.40
N LEU A 367 -28.22 -0.67 -9.68
CA LEU A 367 -29.30 -0.80 -10.66
C LEU A 367 -30.12 -2.07 -10.44
N ALA A 368 -29.53 -3.15 -9.92
CA ALA A 368 -30.26 -4.33 -9.50
C ALA A 368 -31.30 -4.00 -8.42
N ALA A 369 -30.93 -3.20 -7.42
CA ALA A 369 -31.88 -2.73 -6.39
C ALA A 369 -33.04 -1.92 -7.00
N LYS A 370 -32.73 -1.00 -7.92
CA LYS A 370 -33.72 -0.17 -8.61
C LYS A 370 -34.62 -0.97 -9.55
N ALA A 371 -34.08 -1.96 -10.23
CA ALA A 371 -34.84 -2.90 -11.07
C ALA A 371 -35.78 -3.77 -10.24
N TRP A 372 -35.30 -4.29 -9.11
CA TRP A 372 -36.10 -5.14 -8.23
C TRP A 372 -37.26 -4.37 -7.60
N GLU A 373 -37.13 -3.07 -7.35
CA GLU A 373 -38.22 -2.22 -6.85
C GLU A 373 -39.42 -2.13 -7.81
N VAL A 374 -39.18 -2.18 -9.13
CA VAL A 374 -40.25 -2.10 -10.16
C VAL A 374 -40.71 -3.46 -10.68
N LEU A 375 -40.08 -4.53 -10.20
CA LEU A 375 -40.35 -5.90 -10.62
C LEU A 375 -41.75 -6.36 -10.14
N THR A 376 -42.56 -6.87 -11.06
CA THR A 376 -43.85 -7.49 -10.75
C THR A 376 -43.86 -8.97 -11.14
N LYS A 377 -44.91 -9.71 -10.75
CA LYS A 377 -45.05 -11.12 -11.10
C LYS A 377 -45.09 -11.37 -12.62
N GLU A 378 -45.63 -10.42 -13.38
CA GLU A 378 -45.72 -10.49 -14.85
C GLU A 378 -44.35 -10.46 -15.54
N ASP A 379 -43.32 -9.91 -14.88
CA ASP A 379 -41.97 -9.79 -15.44
C ASP A 379 -41.15 -11.09 -15.34
N GLN A 380 -41.66 -12.13 -14.68
CA GLN A 380 -40.91 -13.38 -14.45
C GLN A 380 -40.46 -14.04 -15.75
N GLY A 381 -41.29 -14.05 -16.79
CA GLY A 381 -40.91 -14.57 -18.10
C GLY A 381 -39.77 -13.77 -18.74
N LEU A 382 -39.76 -12.45 -18.56
CA LEU A 382 -38.66 -11.60 -19.02
C LEU A 382 -37.37 -11.88 -18.24
N LEU A 383 -37.44 -12.08 -16.92
CA LEU A 383 -36.28 -12.48 -16.11
C LEU A 383 -35.69 -13.81 -16.56
N VAL A 384 -36.53 -14.83 -16.77
CA VAL A 384 -36.08 -16.14 -17.28
C VAL A 384 -35.49 -15.99 -18.68
N GLY A 385 -36.09 -15.17 -19.56
CA GLY A 385 -35.53 -14.86 -20.88
C GLY A 385 -34.15 -14.20 -20.81
N ILE A 386 -33.93 -13.27 -19.88
CA ILE A 386 -32.61 -12.65 -19.64
C ILE A 386 -31.60 -13.68 -19.13
N ILE A 387 -32.01 -14.58 -18.23
CA ILE A 387 -31.15 -15.66 -17.72
C ILE A 387 -30.73 -16.60 -18.86
N ILE A 388 -31.66 -17.00 -19.72
CA ILE A 388 -31.36 -17.83 -20.89
C ILE A 388 -30.44 -17.08 -21.85
N LEU A 389 -30.69 -15.79 -22.10
CA LEU A 389 -29.82 -14.96 -22.92
C LEU A 389 -28.40 -14.90 -22.36
N LEU A 390 -28.23 -14.70 -21.05
CA LEU A 390 -26.91 -14.73 -20.40
C LEU A 390 -26.24 -16.10 -20.53
N ALA A 391 -26.98 -17.19 -20.35
CA ALA A 391 -26.46 -18.54 -20.53
C ALA A 391 -25.96 -18.76 -21.97
N VAL A 392 -26.71 -18.28 -22.97
CA VAL A 392 -26.29 -18.31 -24.39
C VAL A 392 -25.05 -17.43 -24.60
N VAL A 393 -25.02 -16.21 -24.07
CA VAL A 393 -23.87 -15.31 -24.22
C VAL A 393 -22.60 -15.92 -23.61
N PHE A 394 -22.67 -16.48 -22.40
CA PHE A 394 -21.51 -17.12 -21.77
C PHE A 394 -21.10 -18.41 -22.50
N THR A 395 -22.05 -19.21 -22.97
CA THR A 395 -21.77 -20.42 -23.76
C THR A 395 -21.11 -20.08 -25.10
N THR A 396 -21.60 -19.05 -25.78
CA THR A 396 -21.01 -18.56 -27.04
C THR A 396 -19.62 -17.97 -26.79
N ALA A 397 -19.44 -17.15 -25.75
CA ALA A 397 -18.12 -16.61 -25.40
C ALA A 397 -17.13 -17.75 -25.07
N TRP A 398 -17.57 -18.76 -24.32
CA TRP A 398 -16.81 -19.96 -24.01
C TRP A 398 -16.42 -20.74 -25.28
N GLY A 399 -17.32 -20.89 -26.24
CA GLY A 399 -17.05 -21.57 -27.52
C GLY A 399 -16.18 -20.76 -28.48
N LEU A 400 -16.23 -19.43 -28.43
CA LEU A 400 -15.44 -18.53 -29.28
C LEU A 400 -14.04 -18.23 -28.74
N LYS A 401 -13.71 -18.70 -27.53
CA LYS A 401 -12.37 -18.48 -26.98
C LYS A 401 -11.34 -19.24 -27.83
N THR A 402 -10.32 -18.54 -28.31
CA THR A 402 -9.23 -19.13 -29.08
C THR A 402 -8.36 -20.02 -28.19
N THR A 403 -7.87 -21.15 -28.72
CA THR A 403 -6.98 -22.06 -27.99
C THR A 403 -5.75 -21.30 -27.48
N GLY A 404 -5.44 -21.44 -26.18
CA GLY A 404 -4.36 -20.72 -25.52
C GLY A 404 -4.70 -19.30 -25.06
N SER A 405 -5.86 -18.76 -25.43
CA SER A 405 -6.38 -17.48 -24.94
C SER A 405 -7.39 -17.70 -23.80
N TYR A 406 -7.55 -16.73 -22.89
CA TYR A 406 -8.51 -16.81 -21.78
C TYR A 406 -8.34 -18.05 -20.88
N SER A 407 -7.09 -18.48 -20.66
CA SER A 407 -6.76 -19.66 -19.83
C SER A 407 -7.27 -19.54 -18.39
N TYR A 408 -7.42 -18.30 -17.90
CA TYR A 408 -7.98 -17.96 -16.59
C TYR A 408 -9.48 -18.27 -16.46
N VAL A 409 -10.20 -18.51 -17.56
CA VAL A 409 -11.59 -19.00 -17.53
C VAL A 409 -11.55 -20.52 -17.60
N THR A 410 -11.79 -21.17 -16.46
CA THR A 410 -11.76 -22.63 -16.35
C THR A 410 -13.10 -23.27 -16.73
N THR A 411 -13.07 -24.55 -17.09
CA THR A 411 -14.30 -25.34 -17.34
C THR A 411 -15.19 -25.34 -16.10
N THR A 412 -14.60 -25.39 -14.91
CA THR A 412 -15.31 -25.30 -13.63
C THR A 412 -16.05 -23.97 -13.49
N SER A 413 -15.38 -22.85 -13.76
CA SER A 413 -16.01 -21.51 -13.75
C SER A 413 -17.19 -21.43 -14.72
N PHE A 414 -17.05 -21.99 -15.93
CA PHE A 414 -18.13 -22.06 -16.92
C PHE A 414 -19.32 -22.90 -16.45
N VAL A 415 -19.07 -24.14 -16.02
CA VAL A 415 -20.13 -25.05 -15.55
C VAL A 415 -20.86 -24.45 -14.35
N LEU A 416 -20.14 -23.91 -13.37
CA LEU A 416 -20.74 -23.24 -12.21
C LEU A 416 -21.62 -22.06 -12.64
N THR A 417 -21.18 -21.26 -13.61
CA THR A 417 -21.97 -20.15 -14.15
C THR A 417 -23.29 -20.63 -14.74
N VAL A 418 -23.25 -21.66 -15.60
CA VAL A 418 -24.47 -22.23 -16.21
C VAL A 418 -25.38 -22.87 -15.16
N VAL A 419 -24.82 -23.57 -14.18
CA VAL A 419 -25.58 -24.20 -13.08
C VAL A 419 -26.28 -23.14 -12.24
N PHE A 420 -25.58 -22.08 -11.79
CA PHE A 420 -26.22 -21.02 -11.01
C PHE A 420 -27.31 -20.28 -11.81
N LEU A 421 -27.07 -19.99 -13.10
CA LEU A 421 -28.12 -19.44 -13.97
C LEU A 421 -29.33 -20.37 -14.06
N GLY A 422 -29.10 -21.67 -14.23
CA GLY A 422 -30.16 -22.69 -14.22
C GLY A 422 -30.94 -22.71 -12.90
N LEU A 423 -30.25 -22.66 -11.75
CA LEU A 423 -30.87 -22.60 -10.44
C LEU A 423 -31.70 -21.32 -10.24
N TYR A 424 -31.25 -20.17 -10.76
CA TYR A 424 -32.04 -18.94 -10.75
C TYR A 424 -33.28 -19.04 -11.63
N ALA A 425 -33.16 -19.59 -12.85
CA ALA A 425 -34.30 -19.82 -13.74
C ALA A 425 -35.34 -20.74 -13.09
N LEU A 426 -34.91 -21.86 -12.51
CA LEU A 426 -35.77 -22.80 -11.79
C LEU A 426 -36.44 -22.15 -10.58
N THR A 427 -35.70 -21.36 -9.81
CA THR A 427 -36.23 -20.66 -8.64
C THR A 427 -37.31 -19.65 -9.03
N ILE A 428 -37.08 -18.85 -10.07
CA ILE A 428 -38.04 -17.87 -10.56
C ILE A 428 -39.26 -18.58 -11.19
N GLY A 429 -39.03 -19.64 -11.95
CA GLY A 429 -40.08 -20.44 -12.61
C GLY A 429 -40.98 -21.20 -11.63
N PHE A 430 -40.42 -21.81 -10.57
CA PHE A 430 -41.20 -22.52 -9.56
C PHE A 430 -42.15 -21.59 -8.79
N PHE A 431 -41.67 -20.38 -8.45
CA PHE A 431 -42.49 -19.35 -7.80
C PHE A 431 -43.46 -18.61 -8.74
N HIS A 432 -43.40 -18.88 -10.06
CA HIS A 432 -44.44 -18.47 -11.00
C HIS A 432 -45.68 -19.39 -10.87
N HIS A 433 -45.45 -20.69 -10.79
CA HIS A 433 -46.52 -21.68 -10.81
C HIS A 433 -47.25 -21.81 -9.46
N HIS A 434 -46.53 -21.63 -8.35
CA HIS A 434 -47.11 -21.67 -7.01
C HIS A 434 -47.28 -20.24 -6.46
N LYS A 435 -48.50 -19.88 -5.99
CA LYS A 435 -48.86 -18.56 -5.39
C LYS A 435 -48.15 -18.27 -4.04
N GLN A 436 -46.89 -18.64 -3.90
CA GLN A 436 -46.07 -18.52 -2.69
C GLN A 436 -45.73 -17.07 -2.36
N SER A 437 -45.36 -16.82 -1.09
CA SER A 437 -45.06 -15.47 -0.61
C SER A 437 -43.72 -14.95 -1.16
N VAL A 438 -43.68 -13.68 -1.57
CA VAL A 438 -42.45 -12.98 -2.04
C VAL A 438 -41.33 -13.02 -1.00
N LYS A 439 -41.68 -13.14 0.29
CA LYS A 439 -40.74 -13.32 1.39
C LYS A 439 -39.94 -14.61 1.24
N TYR A 440 -40.57 -15.74 0.93
CA TYR A 440 -39.88 -17.02 0.76
C TYR A 440 -39.00 -17.03 -0.47
N LEU A 441 -39.44 -16.44 -1.59
CA LEU A 441 -38.61 -16.25 -2.78
C LEU A 441 -37.35 -15.43 -2.46
N SER A 442 -37.50 -14.31 -1.75
CA SER A 442 -36.34 -13.48 -1.38
C SER A 442 -35.36 -14.17 -0.42
N LEU A 443 -35.84 -15.12 0.40
CA LEU A 443 -34.99 -15.91 1.28
C LEU A 443 -34.24 -17.00 0.49
N LEU A 444 -34.90 -17.67 -0.45
CA LEU A 444 -34.26 -18.65 -1.31
C LEU A 444 -33.21 -18.00 -2.23
N LEU A 445 -33.52 -16.83 -2.79
CA LEU A 445 -32.55 -16.03 -3.56
C LEU A 445 -31.35 -15.62 -2.69
N LEU A 446 -31.58 -15.23 -1.43
CA LEU A 446 -30.48 -14.96 -0.49
C LEU A 446 -29.59 -16.20 -0.32
N LEU A 447 -30.15 -17.39 -0.14
CA LEU A 447 -29.38 -18.62 0.01
C LEU A 447 -28.56 -18.94 -1.25
N LEU A 448 -29.18 -18.85 -2.43
CA LEU A 448 -28.49 -19.08 -3.71
C LEU A 448 -27.38 -18.05 -3.96
N MET A 449 -27.66 -16.77 -3.76
CA MET A 449 -26.65 -15.70 -3.90
C MET A 449 -25.52 -15.85 -2.87
N THR A 450 -25.82 -16.32 -1.67
CA THR A 450 -24.81 -16.61 -0.65
C THR A 450 -23.92 -17.78 -1.09
N ALA A 451 -24.50 -18.87 -1.61
CA ALA A 451 -23.75 -20.00 -2.12
C ALA A 451 -22.87 -19.62 -3.31
N GLU A 452 -23.42 -18.86 -4.27
CA GLU A 452 -22.69 -18.30 -5.41
C GLU A 452 -21.54 -17.40 -4.97
N ALA A 453 -21.79 -16.49 -4.02
CA ALA A 453 -20.78 -15.59 -3.46
C ALA A 453 -19.66 -16.37 -2.75
N SER A 454 -19.99 -17.44 -2.01
CA SER A 454 -19.00 -18.32 -1.40
C SER A 454 -18.10 -18.99 -2.43
N VAL A 455 -18.68 -19.53 -3.51
CA VAL A 455 -17.92 -20.18 -4.59
C VAL A 455 -17.01 -19.17 -5.29
N ASN A 456 -17.52 -17.98 -5.62
CA ASN A 456 -16.71 -16.94 -6.24
C ASN A 456 -15.58 -16.47 -5.32
N THR A 457 -15.88 -16.19 -4.05
CA THR A 457 -14.89 -15.78 -3.05
C THR A 457 -13.82 -16.83 -2.88
N ASN A 458 -14.20 -18.12 -2.88
CA ASN A 458 -13.24 -19.22 -2.79
C ASN A 458 -12.25 -19.18 -3.95
N SER A 459 -12.73 -19.02 -5.20
CA SER A 459 -11.85 -18.85 -6.36
C SER A 459 -10.95 -17.63 -6.25
N MET A 460 -11.42 -16.49 -5.71
CA MET A 460 -10.59 -15.29 -5.57
C MET A 460 -9.49 -15.48 -4.53
N ILE A 461 -9.81 -16.06 -3.37
CA ILE A 461 -8.83 -16.30 -2.29
C ILE A 461 -7.79 -17.36 -2.69
N HIS A 462 -8.21 -18.41 -3.39
CA HIS A 462 -7.28 -19.38 -3.98
C HIS A 462 -6.43 -18.76 -5.09
N GLY A 463 -6.98 -17.85 -5.90
CA GLY A 463 -6.20 -17.11 -6.88
C GLY A 463 -5.09 -16.26 -6.24
N ILE A 464 -5.37 -15.60 -5.12
CA ILE A 464 -4.34 -14.88 -4.34
C ILE A 464 -3.29 -15.86 -3.78
N LEU A 465 -3.73 -17.02 -3.29
CA LEU A 465 -2.82 -18.07 -2.81
C LEU A 465 -1.87 -18.55 -3.94
N ASP A 466 -2.39 -18.73 -5.14
CA ASP A 466 -1.60 -19.19 -6.30
C ASP A 466 -0.65 -18.09 -6.81
N ASP A 467 -1.09 -16.82 -6.79
CA ASP A 467 -0.25 -15.68 -7.19
C ASP A 467 0.85 -15.39 -6.16
N TRP A 468 0.46 -15.13 -4.93
CA TRP A 468 1.35 -14.51 -3.95
C TRP A 468 1.85 -15.47 -2.89
N ASN A 469 1.16 -16.60 -2.72
CA ASN A 469 1.18 -17.39 -1.50
C ASN A 469 0.83 -16.56 -0.26
N TYR A 470 0.60 -17.23 0.85
CA TYR A 470 0.44 -16.59 2.15
C TYR A 470 1.64 -16.94 3.03
N ALA A 471 2.35 -15.93 3.53
CA ALA A 471 3.56 -16.12 4.32
C ALA A 471 3.26 -16.91 5.61
N SER A 472 4.23 -17.73 6.04
CA SER A 472 4.11 -18.38 7.35
C SER A 472 4.14 -17.34 8.46
N ARG A 473 3.32 -17.56 9.50
CA ARG A 473 3.27 -16.75 10.71
C ARG A 473 4.63 -16.71 11.43
N SER A 474 5.36 -17.82 11.43
CA SER A 474 6.66 -17.97 12.08
C SER A 474 7.68 -16.94 11.61
N LEU A 475 7.69 -16.64 10.30
CA LEU A 475 8.57 -15.63 9.70
C LEU A 475 8.45 -14.26 10.37
N TYR A 476 7.25 -13.91 10.82
CA TYR A 476 6.97 -12.64 11.49
C TYR A 476 7.07 -12.74 13.02
N THR A 477 6.67 -13.87 13.60
CA THR A 477 6.48 -14.02 15.06
C THR A 477 7.74 -14.47 15.78
N ASP A 478 8.47 -15.44 15.23
CA ASP A 478 9.55 -16.15 15.92
C ASP A 478 10.80 -15.28 16.13
N PRO A 479 11.23 -14.43 15.17
CA PRO A 479 12.36 -13.53 15.39
C PRO A 479 12.09 -12.41 16.39
N ALA A 480 10.82 -12.06 16.59
CA ALA A 480 10.45 -10.81 17.24
C ALA A 480 10.91 -10.70 18.72
N PRO A 481 10.87 -11.75 19.56
CA PRO A 481 11.40 -11.68 20.92
C PRO A 481 12.89 -11.36 20.97
N SER A 482 13.70 -12.01 20.13
CA SER A 482 15.15 -11.81 20.09
C SER A 482 15.52 -10.44 19.55
N LEU A 483 14.95 -10.06 18.41
CA LEU A 483 15.21 -8.75 17.80
C LEU A 483 14.78 -7.61 18.74
N LYS A 484 13.60 -7.73 19.37
CA LYS A 484 13.13 -6.73 20.32
C LYS A 484 14.04 -6.61 21.54
N THR A 485 14.55 -7.73 22.06
CA THR A 485 15.49 -7.72 23.20
C THR A 485 16.75 -6.94 22.87
N LEU A 486 17.37 -7.21 21.71
CA LEU A 486 18.58 -6.51 21.27
C LEU A 486 18.30 -5.03 20.96
N VAL A 487 17.20 -4.72 20.27
CA VAL A 487 16.82 -3.33 19.99
C VAL A 487 16.57 -2.55 21.29
N ASP A 488 15.84 -3.12 22.25
CA ASP A 488 15.59 -2.45 23.53
C ASP A 488 16.86 -2.27 24.35
N LYS A 489 17.85 -3.17 24.24
CA LYS A 489 19.18 -2.99 24.83
C LYS A 489 19.88 -1.77 24.26
N THR A 490 19.97 -1.67 22.94
CA THR A 490 20.65 -0.52 22.29
C THR A 490 20.04 0.83 22.68
N LYS A 491 18.72 0.88 22.89
CA LYS A 491 18.00 2.09 23.36
C LYS A 491 18.34 2.50 24.79
N LYS A 492 18.70 1.54 25.64
CA LYS A 492 19.09 1.79 27.04
C LYS A 492 20.55 2.22 27.15
N GLU A 493 21.40 1.77 26.22
CA GLU A 493 22.85 2.00 26.25
C GLU A 493 23.31 3.21 25.43
N SER A 494 22.38 3.90 24.76
CA SER A 494 22.67 5.09 23.98
C SER A 494 21.90 6.30 24.52
N ASP A 495 22.65 7.27 25.02
CA ASP A 495 22.11 8.54 25.54
C ASP A 495 21.79 9.55 24.42
N THR A 496 22.32 9.32 23.21
CA THR A 496 22.14 10.19 22.03
C THR A 496 21.71 9.38 20.81
N PHE A 497 21.27 10.09 19.76
CA PHE A 497 20.76 9.44 18.55
C PHE A 497 21.78 8.49 17.91
N TYR A 498 21.29 7.34 17.44
CA TYR A 498 22.09 6.34 16.75
C TYR A 498 21.27 5.61 15.70
N ARG A 499 21.95 4.91 14.78
CA ARG A 499 21.30 3.98 13.85
C ARG A 499 21.69 2.54 14.12
N LEU A 500 20.75 1.67 13.80
CA LEU A 500 20.89 0.22 13.86
C LEU A 500 20.44 -0.36 12.53
N GLU A 501 21.06 -1.46 12.09
CA GLU A 501 20.43 -2.28 11.06
C GLU A 501 20.50 -3.78 11.30
N ASN A 502 19.47 -4.49 10.84
CA ASN A 502 19.44 -5.94 10.76
C ASN A 502 20.04 -6.40 9.42
N LEU A 503 21.15 -7.13 9.48
CA LEU A 503 21.83 -7.68 8.32
C LEU A 503 21.09 -8.87 7.70
N ASP A 504 20.18 -9.48 8.46
CA ASP A 504 19.33 -10.59 8.05
C ASP A 504 17.85 -10.19 8.21
N PRO A 505 17.39 -9.19 7.43
CA PRO A 505 16.07 -8.60 7.61
C PRO A 505 14.97 -9.58 7.25
N ILE A 506 13.93 -9.61 8.07
CA ILE A 506 12.69 -10.37 7.78
C ILE A 506 11.90 -9.63 6.70
N SER A 507 11.86 -8.31 6.82
CA SER A 507 11.20 -7.39 5.90
C SER A 507 12.12 -6.20 5.60
N PRO A 508 12.02 -5.56 4.42
CA PRO A 508 12.59 -4.22 4.20
C PRO A 508 12.30 -3.19 5.28
N ASN A 509 11.23 -3.40 6.05
CA ASN A 509 10.64 -2.45 6.97
C ASN A 509 10.80 -2.89 8.43
N ASP A 510 11.83 -3.69 8.76
CA ASP A 510 12.12 -4.13 10.12
C ASP A 510 12.32 -2.93 11.07
N SER A 511 13.00 -1.88 10.62
CA SER A 511 13.26 -0.63 11.35
C SER A 511 11.98 -0.01 11.94
N ILE A 512 10.97 0.19 11.09
CA ILE A 512 9.70 0.81 11.49
C ILE A 512 8.85 -0.11 12.39
N ASN A 513 8.98 -1.43 12.23
CA ASN A 513 8.29 -2.43 13.05
C ASN A 513 8.87 -2.53 14.47
N TYR A 514 10.18 -2.77 14.58
CA TYR A 514 10.89 -2.93 15.85
C TYR A 514 11.22 -1.59 16.52
N GLY A 515 11.04 -0.49 15.79
CA GLY A 515 11.14 0.88 16.29
C GLY A 515 12.58 1.31 16.53
N TYR A 516 13.47 1.04 15.58
CA TYR A 516 14.84 1.57 15.54
C TYR A 516 15.05 2.39 14.27
N SER A 517 16.02 3.31 14.28
CA SER A 517 16.41 4.10 13.12
C SER A 517 17.37 3.33 12.23
N GLY A 518 16.95 2.96 11.03
CA GLY A 518 17.76 2.20 10.06
C GLY A 518 17.93 2.91 8.72
N ILE A 519 18.39 2.19 7.70
CA ILE A 519 18.49 2.72 6.32
C ILE A 519 17.44 2.07 5.43
N SER A 520 17.25 0.76 5.55
CA SER A 520 16.34 0.00 4.71
C SER A 520 14.89 0.48 4.83
N LEU A 521 14.22 0.59 3.69
CA LEU A 521 12.80 0.94 3.58
C LEU A 521 12.25 0.47 2.23
N PHE A 522 11.02 -0.05 2.24
CA PHE A 522 10.20 -0.24 1.06
C PHE A 522 8.84 0.44 1.26
N SER A 523 8.60 1.55 0.56
CA SER A 523 7.39 2.36 0.74
C SER A 523 7.10 3.24 -0.46
N SER A 524 5.81 3.47 -0.76
CA SER A 524 5.37 4.48 -1.71
C SER A 524 5.58 5.91 -1.18
N ILE A 525 5.50 6.10 0.13
CA ILE A 525 5.84 7.37 0.79
C ILE A 525 7.28 7.31 1.29
N ARG A 526 8.15 8.15 0.74
CA ARG A 526 9.61 8.09 0.93
C ARG A 526 10.24 9.46 0.68
N ASN A 527 11.41 9.71 1.26
CA ASN A 527 12.25 10.82 0.84
C ASN A 527 13.08 10.38 -0.37
N ARG A 528 12.72 10.84 -1.56
CA ARG A 528 13.36 10.40 -2.81
C ARG A 528 14.79 10.95 -2.93
N ASN A 529 15.01 12.19 -2.53
CA ASN A 529 16.30 12.85 -2.70
C ASN A 529 17.38 12.21 -1.81
N SER A 530 17.06 11.94 -0.53
CA SER A 530 18.01 11.25 0.35
C SER A 530 18.31 9.84 -0.15
N SER A 531 17.29 9.12 -0.65
CA SER A 531 17.47 7.77 -1.17
C SER A 531 18.31 7.76 -2.46
N SER A 532 18.14 8.78 -3.31
CA SER A 532 18.94 8.97 -4.53
C SER A 532 20.39 9.28 -4.21
N TYR A 533 20.65 10.17 -3.24
CA TYR A 533 22.02 10.49 -2.85
C TYR A 533 22.72 9.31 -2.18
N LEU A 534 22.01 8.51 -1.36
CA LEU A 534 22.56 7.26 -0.85
C LEU A 534 22.87 6.26 -1.97
N ASP A 535 22.08 6.20 -3.05
CA ASP A 535 22.40 5.38 -4.24
C ASP A 535 23.69 5.87 -4.94
N THR A 536 23.89 7.19 -5.06
CA THR A 536 25.16 7.78 -5.52
C THR A 536 26.34 7.41 -4.62
N LEU A 537 26.10 7.33 -3.31
CA LEU A 537 27.10 6.90 -2.33
C LEU A 537 27.26 5.36 -2.24
N GLY A 538 26.61 4.58 -3.10
CA GLY A 538 26.82 3.14 -3.21
C GLY A 538 25.89 2.25 -2.38
N PHE A 539 24.90 2.82 -1.69
CA PHE A 539 23.70 2.06 -1.34
C PHE A 539 22.91 1.72 -2.62
N ARG A 540 21.83 0.94 -2.51
CA ARG A 540 21.01 0.59 -3.66
C ARG A 540 19.59 1.11 -3.53
N SER A 541 19.22 2.04 -4.40
CA SER A 541 17.88 2.60 -4.52
C SER A 541 17.57 3.02 -5.96
N ARG A 542 17.15 2.05 -6.79
CA ARG A 542 16.96 2.27 -8.25
C ARG A 542 15.60 2.86 -8.60
N GLY A 543 15.53 3.44 -9.81
CA GLY A 543 14.29 3.84 -10.48
C GLY A 543 13.61 4.99 -9.76
N THR A 544 12.42 4.74 -9.22
CA THR A 544 11.68 5.73 -8.44
C THR A 544 12.16 5.81 -6.99
N ASN A 545 13.15 5.02 -6.57
CA ASN A 545 13.66 4.96 -5.19
C ASN A 545 12.69 4.35 -4.17
N LEU A 546 11.66 3.62 -4.60
CA LEU A 546 10.67 2.97 -3.71
C LEU A 546 11.31 2.02 -2.69
N ASN A 547 12.47 1.47 -3.02
CA ASN A 547 13.26 0.60 -2.17
C ASN A 547 14.62 1.26 -1.92
N ILE A 548 15.10 1.15 -0.69
CA ILE A 548 16.51 1.33 -0.34
C ILE A 548 16.93 0.18 0.57
N ARG A 549 18.15 -0.34 0.38
CA ARG A 549 18.71 -1.43 1.19
C ARG A 549 20.05 -1.05 1.78
N TYR A 550 20.25 -1.41 3.05
CA TYR A 550 21.51 -1.25 3.75
C TYR A 550 22.61 -2.21 3.27
N ALA A 551 22.25 -3.46 2.96
CA ALA A 551 23.21 -4.53 2.71
C ALA A 551 24.20 -4.20 1.57
N ASN A 552 25.42 -4.72 1.71
CA ASN A 552 26.52 -4.62 0.76
C ASN A 552 27.02 -3.16 0.51
N ASN A 553 27.17 -2.39 1.59
CA ASN A 553 27.81 -1.06 1.60
C ASN A 553 29.26 -1.12 2.15
N THR A 554 29.92 0.03 2.29
CA THR A 554 31.31 0.18 2.77
C THR A 554 31.38 0.75 4.20
N LEU A 555 32.51 0.52 4.89
CA LEU A 555 32.76 1.09 6.23
C LEU A 555 32.71 2.63 6.27
N LEU A 556 33.11 3.31 5.19
CA LEU A 556 32.96 4.76 5.08
C LEU A 556 31.49 5.17 5.23
N MET A 557 30.60 4.44 4.57
CA MET A 557 29.17 4.76 4.59
C MET A 557 28.49 4.31 5.88
N ASP A 558 28.96 3.25 6.54
CA ASP A 558 28.52 2.94 7.91
C ASP A 558 28.85 4.06 8.89
N GLY A 559 30.08 4.57 8.83
CA GLY A 559 30.53 5.69 9.64
C GLY A 559 29.70 6.94 9.37
N PHE A 560 29.65 7.38 8.11
CA PHE A 560 28.91 8.56 7.65
C PHE A 560 27.44 8.55 8.05
N THR A 561 26.75 7.42 7.86
CA THR A 561 25.31 7.32 8.18
C THR A 561 25.02 7.13 9.66
N GLY A 562 26.06 6.95 10.51
CA GLY A 562 25.91 6.79 11.95
C GLY A 562 25.40 5.40 12.37
N ILE A 563 25.75 4.36 11.62
CA ILE A 563 25.39 2.97 11.94
C ILE A 563 26.24 2.50 13.11
N LYS A 564 25.67 2.64 14.31
CA LYS A 564 26.29 2.29 15.58
C LYS A 564 26.12 0.82 15.91
N TYR A 565 25.05 0.18 15.42
CA TYR A 565 24.79 -1.22 15.69
C TYR A 565 24.39 -2.00 14.44
N ASN A 566 24.85 -3.24 14.37
CA ASN A 566 24.32 -4.24 13.45
C ASN A 566 23.82 -5.45 14.21
N ILE A 567 22.68 -5.99 13.81
CA ILE A 567 22.21 -7.31 14.24
C ILE A 567 22.44 -8.28 13.10
N ALA A 568 23.03 -9.45 13.39
CA ALA A 568 23.24 -10.50 12.41
C ALA A 568 22.75 -11.84 12.94
N LYS A 569 22.20 -12.70 12.08
CA LYS A 569 21.72 -14.02 12.45
C LYS A 569 22.82 -15.07 12.26
N ASN A 570 23.03 -15.91 13.28
CA ASN A 570 23.94 -17.06 13.28
C ASN A 570 25.37 -16.73 12.84
N ASP A 571 25.79 -15.48 13.04
CA ASP A 571 27.13 -15.02 12.68
C ASP A 571 27.96 -14.92 13.97
N SER A 572 28.87 -15.88 14.17
CA SER A 572 29.79 -15.94 15.30
C SER A 572 31.18 -15.35 15.00
N SER A 573 31.44 -14.97 13.74
CA SER A 573 32.78 -14.61 13.25
C SER A 573 32.78 -13.39 12.34
N PHE A 574 31.80 -12.49 12.50
CA PHE A 574 31.68 -11.26 11.72
C PHE A 574 32.98 -10.45 11.76
N SER A 575 33.74 -10.47 10.67
CA SER A 575 35.09 -9.89 10.60
C SER A 575 35.07 -8.50 9.96
N LYS A 576 34.13 -7.65 10.35
CA LYS A 576 34.05 -6.27 9.82
C LYS A 576 34.81 -5.33 10.73
N TYR A 577 35.77 -4.56 10.21
CA TYR A 577 36.61 -3.69 11.04
C TYR A 577 35.78 -2.70 11.87
N GLY A 578 36.10 -2.59 13.16
CA GLY A 578 35.40 -1.70 14.10
C GLY A 578 34.08 -2.21 14.64
N PHE A 579 33.56 -3.35 14.16
CA PHE A 579 32.34 -3.98 14.69
C PHE A 579 32.68 -5.04 15.74
N ILE A 580 32.34 -4.77 16.99
CA ILE A 580 32.65 -5.63 18.14
C ILE A 580 31.37 -6.29 18.62
N ARG A 581 31.40 -7.62 18.85
CA ARG A 581 30.27 -8.34 19.44
C ARG A 581 29.96 -7.81 20.84
N GLU A 582 28.70 -7.43 21.08
CA GLU A 582 28.25 -6.84 22.34
C GLU A 582 27.22 -7.72 23.08
N ASP A 583 26.37 -8.45 22.35
CA ASP A 583 25.39 -9.35 22.95
C ASP A 583 24.87 -10.41 21.97
N GLN A 584 24.05 -11.33 22.48
CA GLN A 584 23.31 -12.29 21.69
C GLN A 584 21.96 -12.64 22.34
N SER A 585 20.91 -12.76 21.52
CA SER A 585 19.60 -13.29 21.93
C SER A 585 19.11 -14.30 20.92
N GLY A 586 19.00 -15.57 21.33
CA GLY A 586 18.74 -16.68 20.42
C GLY A 586 19.77 -16.73 19.28
N ASP A 587 19.28 -16.81 18.04
CA ASP A 587 20.12 -16.85 16.84
C ASP A 587 20.69 -15.48 16.44
N TYR A 588 20.36 -14.39 17.13
CA TYR A 588 20.74 -13.04 16.71
C TYR A 588 21.85 -12.47 17.60
N THR A 589 22.93 -12.03 16.96
CA THR A 589 24.10 -11.41 17.60
C THR A 589 24.09 -9.90 17.34
N LEU A 590 24.31 -9.11 18.38
CA LEU A 590 24.45 -7.65 18.32
C LEU A 590 25.94 -7.28 18.22
N TYR A 591 26.25 -6.42 17.26
CA TYR A 591 27.56 -5.85 17.01
C TYR A 591 27.51 -4.34 17.15
N LYS A 592 28.52 -3.75 17.79
CA LYS A 592 28.69 -2.31 17.97
C LYS A 592 29.83 -1.80 17.11
N ASN A 593 29.54 -0.80 16.29
CA ASN A 593 30.52 -0.05 15.52
C ASN A 593 31.12 1.08 16.37
N ILE A 594 32.43 1.03 16.60
CA ILE A 594 33.15 2.07 17.35
C ILE A 594 33.39 3.36 16.54
N ASN A 595 33.18 3.30 15.22
CA ASN A 595 33.47 4.35 14.25
C ASN A 595 32.20 5.03 13.69
N ALA A 596 31.05 4.83 14.33
CA ALA A 596 29.82 5.53 13.95
C ALA A 596 29.94 7.03 14.24
N LEU A 597 29.65 7.86 13.23
CA LEU A 597 29.61 9.31 13.39
C LEU A 597 28.27 9.76 13.99
N PRO A 598 28.25 10.90 14.71
CA PRO A 598 27.01 11.46 15.25
C PRO A 598 26.07 11.95 14.14
N LEU A 599 24.81 12.24 14.51
CA LEU A 599 23.76 12.65 13.58
C LEU A 599 24.09 13.93 12.77
N ALA A 600 24.96 14.78 13.33
CA ALA A 600 25.42 16.01 12.72
C ALA A 600 26.92 16.22 12.93
N PHE A 601 27.55 17.01 12.06
CA PHE A 601 28.97 17.37 12.14
C PHE A 601 29.21 18.70 11.44
N THR A 602 30.21 19.45 11.90
CA THR A 602 30.61 20.71 11.25
C THR A 602 31.46 20.43 10.01
N ALA A 603 31.25 21.20 8.96
CA ALA A 603 31.94 21.10 7.69
C ALA A 603 32.32 22.49 7.16
N PRO A 604 33.31 22.59 6.25
CA PRO A 604 33.64 23.84 5.57
C PRO A 604 32.43 24.47 4.86
N LEU A 605 32.42 25.79 4.69
CA LEU A 605 31.37 26.50 3.95
C LEU A 605 31.25 26.03 2.49
N SER A 606 32.32 25.47 1.92
CA SER A 606 32.39 24.88 0.58
C SER A 606 31.95 23.42 0.50
N ILE A 607 31.36 22.84 1.55
CA ILE A 607 30.97 21.41 1.54
C ILE A 607 30.05 21.03 0.38
N ASN A 608 29.23 21.97 -0.11
CA ASN A 608 28.36 21.76 -1.27
C ASN A 608 29.13 21.63 -2.59
N ASP A 609 30.38 22.07 -2.67
CA ASP A 609 31.21 22.03 -3.87
C ASP A 609 31.82 20.65 -4.12
N VAL A 610 31.68 19.71 -3.17
CA VAL A 610 32.24 18.36 -3.30
C VAL A 610 31.74 17.65 -4.55
N GLU A 611 32.65 17.17 -5.39
CA GLU A 611 32.28 16.48 -6.63
C GLU A 611 31.72 15.08 -6.32
N GLN A 612 30.63 14.71 -6.98
CA GLN A 612 29.93 13.43 -6.83
C GLN A 612 29.74 12.79 -8.21
N PRO A 613 30.74 12.06 -8.74
CA PRO A 613 30.65 11.43 -10.05
C PRO A 613 29.50 10.43 -10.13
N LEU A 614 28.64 10.56 -11.16
CA LEU A 614 27.43 9.74 -11.29
C LEU A 614 27.70 8.24 -11.46
N THR A 615 28.85 7.87 -12.02
CA THR A 615 29.21 6.49 -12.35
C THR A 615 30.30 5.90 -11.46
N ASP A 616 30.79 6.68 -10.48
CA ASP A 616 31.83 6.25 -9.56
C ASP A 616 31.48 6.64 -8.12
N ASN A 617 30.83 5.69 -7.46
CA ASN A 617 30.40 5.80 -6.07
C ASN A 617 31.56 5.71 -5.07
N LEU A 618 32.67 5.02 -5.37
CA LEU A 618 33.83 4.99 -4.47
C LEU A 618 34.59 6.32 -4.46
N THR A 619 34.71 6.96 -5.63
CA THR A 619 35.23 8.33 -5.73
C THR A 619 34.29 9.31 -5.03
N SER A 620 32.98 9.18 -5.22
CA SER A 620 31.95 9.95 -4.50
C SER A 620 32.10 9.86 -2.96
N GLN A 621 32.32 8.64 -2.44
CA GLN A 621 32.60 8.41 -1.02
C GLN A 621 33.94 9.03 -0.59
N THR A 622 35.00 8.85 -1.38
CA THR A 622 36.34 9.39 -1.09
C THR A 622 36.31 10.92 -1.00
N ASN A 623 35.71 11.58 -2.00
CA ASN A 623 35.58 13.04 -2.04
C ASN A 623 34.81 13.57 -0.84
N LEU A 624 33.68 12.94 -0.50
CA LEU A 624 32.87 13.32 0.65
C LEU A 624 33.67 13.23 1.96
N ILE A 625 34.34 12.11 2.19
CA ILE A 625 35.03 11.87 3.46
C ILE A 625 36.29 12.72 3.59
N ASN A 626 37.04 12.93 2.50
CA ASN A 626 38.17 13.87 2.49
C ASN A 626 37.71 15.31 2.77
N GLN A 627 36.60 15.75 2.16
CA GLN A 627 36.07 17.09 2.40
C GLN A 627 35.58 17.29 3.84
N LEU A 628 34.97 16.27 4.47
CA LEU A 628 34.50 16.32 5.85
C LEU A 628 35.64 16.22 6.87
N SER A 629 36.64 15.38 6.60
CA SER A 629 37.77 15.18 7.51
C SER A 629 38.86 16.24 7.36
N GLY A 630 38.89 16.98 6.24
CA GLY A 630 39.98 17.89 5.89
C GLY A 630 41.27 17.16 5.48
N LEU A 631 41.19 15.85 5.21
CA LEU A 631 42.32 15.04 4.76
C LEU A 631 42.31 14.89 3.23
N ASN A 632 43.39 14.30 2.69
CA ASN A 632 43.50 13.93 1.28
C ASN A 632 44.01 12.49 1.15
N GLU A 633 43.25 11.56 1.71
CA GLU A 633 43.61 10.15 1.74
C GLU A 633 43.12 9.39 0.51
N GLN A 634 43.84 8.34 0.15
CA GLN A 634 43.37 7.32 -0.77
C GLN A 634 42.83 6.13 0.03
N TYR A 635 41.50 5.97 0.06
CA TYR A 635 40.88 4.91 0.85
C TYR A 635 40.85 3.55 0.16
N TYR A 636 40.74 3.51 -1.17
CA TYR A 636 40.45 2.30 -1.93
C TYR A 636 41.60 1.87 -2.85
N THR A 637 41.86 0.56 -2.86
CA THR A 637 42.74 -0.10 -3.83
C THR A 637 42.03 -1.30 -4.46
N PHE A 638 42.24 -1.53 -5.75
CA PHE A 638 41.60 -2.62 -6.49
C PHE A 638 42.57 -3.78 -6.73
N TYR A 639 42.11 -4.99 -6.46
CA TYR A 639 42.83 -6.24 -6.68
C TYR A 639 42.04 -7.14 -7.62
N THR A 640 42.75 -7.85 -8.49
CA THR A 640 42.14 -8.83 -9.40
C THR A 640 42.21 -10.20 -8.74
N PRO A 641 41.08 -10.82 -8.37
CA PRO A 641 41.09 -12.17 -7.83
C PRO A 641 41.47 -13.20 -8.91
N THR A 642 42.13 -14.28 -8.53
CA THR A 642 42.46 -15.42 -9.38
C THR A 642 41.41 -16.50 -9.22
N LEU A 643 40.79 -16.95 -10.33
CA LEU A 643 39.83 -18.05 -10.31
C LEU A 643 40.54 -19.38 -10.02
N LYS A 644 40.11 -20.10 -8.98
CA LYS A 644 40.70 -21.38 -8.56
C LYS A 644 39.86 -22.57 -8.98
N SER A 645 38.55 -22.46 -8.85
CA SER A 645 37.62 -23.51 -9.26
C SER A 645 36.28 -22.93 -9.63
N GLN A 646 35.53 -23.68 -10.43
CA GLN A 646 34.21 -23.30 -10.87
C GLN A 646 33.32 -24.54 -10.96
N GLN A 647 32.05 -24.43 -10.58
CA GLN A 647 31.08 -25.52 -10.62
C GLN A 647 29.77 -24.99 -11.21
N ASN A 648 29.21 -25.79 -12.13
CA ASN A 648 27.97 -25.46 -12.84
C ASN A 648 27.98 -24.08 -13.53
N VAL A 649 29.11 -23.68 -14.12
CA VAL A 649 29.26 -22.35 -14.69
C VAL A 649 30.08 -22.37 -15.98
N THR A 650 29.57 -21.65 -16.99
CA THR A 650 30.32 -21.19 -18.16
C THR A 650 30.70 -19.73 -17.96
N VAL A 651 31.94 -19.38 -18.27
CA VAL A 651 32.47 -18.02 -18.14
C VAL A 651 32.71 -17.47 -19.53
N SER A 652 32.03 -16.38 -19.88
CA SER A 652 32.15 -15.72 -21.18
C SER A 652 32.51 -14.26 -20.98
N ASN A 653 33.65 -13.83 -21.54
CA ASN A 653 34.06 -12.43 -21.54
C ASN A 653 33.28 -11.65 -22.61
N THR A 654 32.85 -10.45 -22.24
CA THR A 654 32.14 -9.51 -23.11
C THR A 654 32.94 -8.20 -23.20
N SER A 655 32.54 -7.29 -24.08
CA SER A 655 33.19 -5.98 -24.20
C SER A 655 33.05 -5.11 -22.93
N THR A 656 32.05 -5.39 -22.08
CA THR A 656 31.71 -4.57 -20.91
C THR A 656 31.91 -5.29 -19.57
N GLY A 657 32.32 -6.55 -19.58
CA GLY A 657 32.49 -7.37 -18.38
C GLY A 657 32.44 -8.87 -18.64
N VAL A 658 31.92 -9.64 -17.71
CA VAL A 658 31.87 -11.10 -17.74
C VAL A 658 30.46 -11.62 -17.48
N THR A 659 30.06 -12.65 -18.21
CA THR A 659 28.80 -13.37 -18.04
C THR A 659 29.05 -14.77 -17.49
N TYR A 660 28.29 -15.13 -16.46
CA TYR A 660 28.29 -16.46 -15.86
C TYR A 660 26.99 -17.17 -16.23
N GLY A 661 27.07 -18.17 -17.11
CA GLY A 661 25.94 -19.01 -17.52
C GLY A 661 25.91 -20.34 -16.77
N GLU A 662 24.74 -20.93 -16.53
CA GLU A 662 24.63 -22.26 -15.91
C GLU A 662 24.82 -23.38 -16.92
N THR A 663 25.44 -24.50 -16.50
CA THR A 663 25.58 -25.70 -17.34
C THR A 663 24.46 -26.72 -17.13
N ALA A 664 23.84 -26.70 -15.95
CA ALA A 664 22.71 -27.51 -15.54
C ALA A 664 21.63 -26.59 -14.95
N GLU A 665 20.38 -26.85 -15.35
CA GLU A 665 19.25 -25.99 -15.00
C GLU A 665 18.95 -26.00 -13.50
N ASN A 666 18.54 -24.84 -12.96
CA ASN A 666 18.12 -24.66 -11.57
C ASN A 666 19.17 -25.09 -10.53
N GLN A 667 20.44 -25.08 -10.90
CA GLN A 667 21.56 -25.29 -9.98
C GLN A 667 22.37 -23.99 -9.85
N PRO A 668 22.93 -23.69 -8.67
CA PRO A 668 23.72 -22.47 -8.50
C PRO A 668 24.98 -22.50 -9.36
N LYS A 669 25.36 -21.34 -9.91
CA LYS A 669 26.67 -21.10 -10.53
C LYS A 669 27.66 -20.76 -9.43
N VAL A 670 28.70 -21.55 -9.25
CA VAL A 670 29.64 -21.40 -8.12
C VAL A 670 31.02 -21.11 -8.65
N LEU A 671 31.62 -19.99 -8.22
CA LEU A 671 33.00 -19.62 -8.51
C LEU A 671 33.78 -19.49 -7.21
N THR A 672 34.99 -20.06 -7.16
CA THR A 672 35.91 -19.88 -6.04
C THR A 672 37.12 -19.10 -6.50
N TRP A 673 37.35 -17.98 -5.82
CA TRP A 673 38.42 -17.04 -6.09
C TRP A 673 39.42 -17.00 -4.96
N GLU A 674 40.65 -16.63 -5.30
CA GLU A 674 41.72 -16.33 -4.35
C GLU A 674 42.28 -14.93 -4.63
N VAL A 675 42.53 -14.16 -3.57
CA VAL A 675 43.14 -12.84 -3.67
C VAL A 675 44.11 -12.61 -2.53
N LYS A 676 45.23 -11.94 -2.81
CA LYS A 676 46.16 -11.50 -1.78
C LYS A 676 45.70 -10.15 -1.22
N VAL A 677 45.28 -10.12 0.04
CA VAL A 677 44.83 -8.90 0.73
C VAL A 677 45.96 -8.37 1.60
N PRO A 678 46.39 -7.11 1.45
CA PRO A 678 47.43 -6.53 2.30
C PRO A 678 47.02 -6.43 3.78
N ALA A 679 48.00 -6.19 4.65
CA ALA A 679 47.76 -5.90 6.06
C ALA A 679 46.87 -4.65 6.21
N ASN A 680 46.16 -4.57 7.34
CA ASN A 680 45.27 -3.45 7.68
C ASN A 680 44.24 -3.11 6.60
N THR A 681 43.66 -4.13 5.96
CA THR A 681 42.71 -3.94 4.86
C THR A 681 41.38 -4.61 5.16
N GLN A 682 40.29 -3.87 4.97
CA GLN A 682 38.94 -4.42 4.88
C GLN A 682 38.65 -4.73 3.40
N ALA A 683 38.38 -5.99 3.07
CA ALA A 683 38.17 -6.43 1.69
C ALA A 683 36.69 -6.54 1.34
N TYR A 684 36.35 -6.22 0.08
CA TYR A 684 35.02 -6.38 -0.49
C TYR A 684 35.09 -6.98 -1.89
N LEU A 685 34.19 -7.89 -2.24
CA LEU A 685 33.95 -8.28 -3.63
C LEU A 685 32.98 -7.28 -4.28
N SER A 686 33.40 -6.66 -5.37
CA SER A 686 32.54 -5.79 -6.20
C SER A 686 31.80 -6.61 -7.25
N LEU A 687 30.47 -6.63 -7.16
CA LEU A 687 29.60 -7.23 -8.17
C LEU A 687 28.66 -6.16 -8.73
N PHE A 688 29.10 -5.47 -9.78
CA PHE A 688 28.29 -4.47 -10.47
C PHE A 688 27.65 -5.06 -11.73
N PRO A 689 26.32 -5.22 -11.78
CA PRO A 689 25.64 -5.80 -12.95
C PRO A 689 25.77 -4.92 -14.19
N THR A 690 26.10 -5.51 -15.34
CA THR A 690 26.05 -4.80 -16.64
C THR A 690 24.64 -4.66 -17.16
N ASN A 691 23.74 -5.58 -16.79
CA ASN A 691 22.34 -5.55 -17.17
C ASN A 691 21.43 -5.95 -15.99
N TYR A 692 20.86 -4.96 -15.32
CA TYR A 692 19.95 -5.20 -14.21
C TYR A 692 18.62 -5.83 -14.62
N ALA A 693 18.18 -5.68 -15.87
CA ALA A 693 16.92 -6.27 -16.34
C ALA A 693 17.01 -7.80 -16.41
N GLN A 694 18.20 -8.35 -16.65
CA GLN A 694 18.49 -9.77 -16.70
C GLN A 694 18.43 -10.45 -15.31
N LEU A 695 18.54 -9.68 -14.22
CA LEU A 695 18.72 -10.25 -12.88
C LEU A 695 17.44 -10.81 -12.26
N GLU A 696 16.25 -10.36 -12.67
CA GLU A 696 14.98 -10.71 -12.02
C GLU A 696 15.08 -10.68 -10.47
N SER A 697 14.91 -11.83 -9.80
CA SER A 697 15.09 -12.00 -8.35
C SER A 697 16.35 -12.81 -7.99
N SER A 698 17.36 -12.81 -8.86
CA SER A 698 18.62 -13.53 -8.67
C SER A 698 19.36 -13.07 -7.42
N THR A 699 19.99 -14.04 -6.79
CA THR A 699 20.69 -13.90 -5.51
C THR A 699 22.16 -14.25 -5.67
N ALA A 700 22.99 -13.57 -4.89
CA ALA A 700 24.40 -13.92 -4.69
C ALA A 700 24.57 -14.36 -3.23
N THR A 701 25.19 -15.52 -3.04
CA THR A 701 25.64 -16.01 -1.74
C THR A 701 27.17 -15.98 -1.74
N ILE A 702 27.75 -15.16 -0.88
CA ILE A 702 29.21 -15.05 -0.72
C ILE A 702 29.62 -15.80 0.52
N THR A 703 30.56 -16.74 0.35
CA THR A 703 31.10 -17.56 1.43
C THR A 703 32.58 -17.28 1.61
N VAL A 704 32.99 -16.89 2.82
CA VAL A 704 34.37 -16.58 3.19
C VAL A 704 34.59 -16.92 4.66
N ASN A 705 35.72 -17.55 5.01
CA ASN A 705 36.06 -17.95 6.38
C ASN A 705 34.93 -18.70 7.12
N GLY A 706 34.19 -19.57 6.41
CA GLY A 706 33.07 -20.33 6.97
C GLY A 706 31.76 -19.56 7.13
N MET A 707 31.73 -18.26 6.86
CA MET A 707 30.52 -17.43 6.88
C MET A 707 29.88 -17.38 5.50
N SER A 708 28.56 -17.36 5.42
CA SER A 708 27.83 -17.18 4.17
C SER A 708 26.77 -16.08 4.29
N ARG A 709 26.76 -15.14 3.35
CA ARG A 709 25.74 -14.07 3.28
C ARG A 709 25.06 -14.08 1.93
N LYS A 710 23.72 -14.11 1.97
CA LYS A 710 22.87 -14.16 0.77
C LYS A 710 22.10 -12.85 0.62
N THR A 711 22.22 -12.22 -0.55
CA THR A 711 21.45 -11.01 -0.89
C THR A 711 20.88 -11.09 -2.30
N GLN A 712 19.77 -10.40 -2.54
CA GLN A 712 19.22 -10.23 -3.88
C GLN A 712 20.01 -9.14 -4.63
N ILE A 713 20.51 -9.46 -5.82
CA ILE A 713 21.55 -8.68 -6.52
C ILE A 713 21.01 -7.33 -7.01
N ASN A 714 19.79 -7.30 -7.57
CA ASN A 714 19.25 -6.10 -8.23
C ASN A 714 18.77 -5.00 -7.28
N ILE A 715 18.62 -5.30 -5.98
CA ILE A 715 18.12 -4.37 -4.95
C ILE A 715 19.10 -4.12 -3.81
N SER A 716 20.23 -4.81 -3.75
CA SER A 716 21.26 -4.63 -2.72
C SER A 716 22.46 -3.86 -3.26
N GLY A 717 23.31 -3.34 -2.37
CA GLY A 717 24.59 -2.75 -2.75
C GLY A 717 25.52 -3.76 -3.45
N GLN A 718 26.60 -3.26 -4.04
CA GLN A 718 27.51 -4.07 -4.85
C GLN A 718 28.75 -4.58 -4.09
N TYR A 719 28.96 -4.15 -2.84
CA TYR A 719 30.18 -4.44 -2.07
C TYR A 719 29.93 -5.53 -1.04
N TYR A 720 30.25 -6.77 -1.42
CA TYR A 720 30.08 -7.92 -0.54
C TYR A 720 31.28 -8.06 0.37
N ASP A 721 31.05 -8.02 1.68
CA ASP A 721 32.09 -8.08 2.70
C ASP A 721 32.89 -9.40 2.63
N LEU A 722 34.22 -9.30 2.49
CA LEU A 722 35.17 -10.42 2.54
C LEU A 722 35.96 -10.48 3.85
N GLY A 723 35.74 -9.53 4.76
CA GLY A 723 36.39 -9.44 6.07
C GLY A 723 37.58 -8.49 6.14
N TYR A 724 37.96 -8.20 7.38
CA TYR A 724 39.13 -7.42 7.79
C TYR A 724 40.34 -8.32 8.04
N TYR A 725 41.49 -7.89 7.53
CA TYR A 725 42.76 -8.59 7.64
C TYR A 725 43.82 -7.67 8.25
N PRO A 726 44.22 -7.89 9.53
CA PRO A 726 45.25 -7.08 10.17
C PRO A 726 46.66 -7.38 9.63
N GLN A 727 46.86 -8.55 9.03
CA GLN A 727 48.10 -8.98 8.41
C GLN A 727 47.83 -9.39 6.97
N GLU A 728 48.86 -9.30 6.12
CA GLU A 728 48.77 -9.75 4.74
C GLU A 728 48.30 -11.21 4.70
N THR A 729 47.20 -11.46 4.01
CA THR A 729 46.52 -12.75 4.01
C THR A 729 46.06 -13.10 2.59
N THR A 730 46.31 -14.33 2.17
CA THR A 730 45.68 -14.89 0.96
C THR A 730 44.30 -15.39 1.32
N VAL A 731 43.27 -14.75 0.75
CA VAL A 731 41.86 -15.01 1.05
C VAL A 731 41.24 -15.81 -0.07
N THR A 732 40.65 -16.96 0.29
CA THR A 732 39.85 -17.78 -0.61
C THR A 732 38.38 -17.60 -0.28
N PHE A 733 37.56 -17.28 -1.28
CA PHE A 733 36.13 -17.05 -1.10
C PHE A 733 35.33 -17.59 -2.29
N THR A 734 34.07 -17.92 -2.03
CA THR A 734 33.16 -18.50 -3.02
C THR A 734 32.00 -17.55 -3.27
N ALA A 735 31.67 -17.33 -4.54
CA ALA A 735 30.47 -16.64 -4.98
C ALA A 735 29.51 -17.64 -5.65
N SER A 736 28.30 -17.75 -5.12
CA SER A 736 27.24 -18.61 -5.64
C SER A 736 26.07 -17.78 -6.16
N PHE A 737 25.77 -17.89 -7.45
CA PHE A 737 24.68 -17.17 -8.11
C PHE A 737 23.50 -18.10 -8.44
N TYR A 738 22.30 -17.70 -8.06
CA TYR A 738 21.07 -18.49 -8.27
C TYR A 738 19.89 -17.60 -8.66
N GLY A 739 19.03 -18.08 -9.57
CA GLY A 739 17.76 -17.45 -9.93
C GLY A 739 17.52 -17.38 -11.44
N THR A 740 18.53 -16.98 -12.21
CA THR A 740 18.46 -16.83 -13.68
C THR A 740 19.52 -17.71 -14.35
N LYS A 741 19.29 -18.06 -15.63
CA LYS A 741 20.22 -18.90 -16.42
C LYS A 741 21.61 -18.28 -16.49
N GLU A 742 21.66 -16.96 -16.63
CA GLU A 742 22.89 -16.18 -16.69
C GLU A 742 22.80 -14.93 -15.83
N VAL A 743 23.96 -14.48 -15.37
CA VAL A 743 24.17 -13.19 -14.70
C VAL A 743 25.42 -12.53 -15.28
N SER A 744 25.35 -11.22 -15.53
CA SER A 744 26.44 -10.47 -16.16
C SER A 744 26.88 -9.31 -15.28
N PHE A 745 28.19 -9.19 -15.07
CA PHE A 745 28.81 -8.17 -14.23
C PHE A 745 29.93 -7.47 -14.96
N MET A 746 30.22 -6.22 -14.61
CA MET A 746 31.54 -5.65 -14.88
C MET A 746 32.57 -6.56 -14.22
N GLU A 747 33.75 -6.69 -14.84
CA GLU A 747 34.85 -7.55 -14.37
C GLU A 747 34.98 -7.51 -12.84
N PRO A 748 34.63 -8.59 -12.11
CA PRO A 748 34.62 -8.57 -10.66
C PRO A 748 36.01 -8.26 -10.10
N LYS A 749 36.07 -7.27 -9.21
CA LYS A 749 37.28 -6.87 -8.50
C LYS A 749 37.09 -7.04 -7.02
N VAL A 750 38.19 -7.28 -6.32
CA VAL A 750 38.25 -7.14 -4.87
C VAL A 750 38.72 -5.72 -4.56
N ILE A 751 37.96 -5.01 -3.74
CA ILE A 751 38.29 -3.67 -3.27
C ILE A 751 38.83 -3.81 -1.85
N GLY A 752 40.05 -3.34 -1.62
CA GLY A 752 40.58 -3.14 -0.28
C GLY A 752 40.37 -1.71 0.18
N LEU A 753 39.73 -1.53 1.32
CA LEU A 753 39.69 -0.29 2.07
C LEU A 753 40.84 -0.29 3.08
N ASP A 754 41.70 0.73 3.00
CA ASP A 754 42.75 0.98 3.99
C ASP A 754 42.11 1.42 5.31
N VAL A 755 42.22 0.57 6.35
CA VAL A 755 41.57 0.87 7.64
C VAL A 755 42.32 1.94 8.45
N VAL A 756 43.59 2.20 8.15
CA VAL A 756 44.39 3.24 8.80
C VAL A 756 43.92 4.61 8.31
N ALA A 757 43.83 4.79 6.99
CA ALA A 757 43.27 6.00 6.39
C ALA A 757 41.81 6.22 6.81
N TYR A 758 41.00 5.15 6.79
CA TYR A 758 39.63 5.17 7.30
C TYR A 758 39.53 5.66 8.75
N GLN A 759 40.33 5.07 9.66
CA GLN A 759 40.29 5.43 11.08
C GLN A 759 40.72 6.87 11.31
N ALA A 760 41.75 7.34 10.59
CA ALA A 760 42.19 8.74 10.65
C ALA A 760 41.05 9.70 10.25
N ALA A 761 40.36 9.43 9.15
CA ALA A 761 39.24 10.25 8.70
C ALA A 761 38.05 10.20 9.67
N MET A 762 37.68 9.02 10.17
CA MET A 762 36.57 8.90 11.14
C MET A 762 36.86 9.65 12.43
N ASN A 763 38.11 9.62 12.94
CA ASN A 763 38.50 10.38 14.11
C ASN A 763 38.37 11.89 13.87
N GLN A 764 38.89 12.40 12.74
CA GLN A 764 38.80 13.83 12.41
C GLN A 764 37.35 14.33 12.26
N ILE A 765 36.47 13.53 11.65
CA ILE A 765 35.07 13.91 11.52
C ILE A 765 34.35 13.83 12.86
N LYS A 766 34.69 12.84 13.70
CA LYS A 766 34.12 12.67 15.04
C LYS A 766 34.50 13.82 15.97
N ASP A 767 35.71 14.36 15.88
CA ASP A 767 36.15 15.53 16.65
C ASP A 767 35.34 16.79 16.28
N ASN A 768 34.86 16.86 15.04
CA ASN A 768 33.94 17.88 14.53
C ASN A 768 32.46 17.48 14.65
N GLY A 769 32.18 16.37 15.36
CA GLY A 769 30.86 15.79 15.52
C GLY A 769 29.98 16.55 16.50
N VAL A 770 28.69 16.60 16.22
CA VAL A 770 27.67 17.20 17.09
C VAL A 770 26.64 16.14 17.43
N GLU A 771 26.72 15.64 18.66
CA GLU A 771 25.69 14.73 19.18
C GLU A 771 24.35 15.46 19.31
N MET A 772 23.29 14.77 18.91
CA MET A 772 21.93 15.29 18.90
C MET A 772 21.02 14.36 19.69
N ASP A 773 20.25 14.93 20.62
CA ASP A 773 19.13 14.25 21.25
C ASP A 773 17.89 14.37 20.36
N THR A 774 17.17 13.27 20.16
CA THR A 774 15.95 13.22 19.36
C THR A 774 14.76 12.83 20.19
N THR A 775 13.78 13.73 20.29
CA THR A 775 12.53 13.47 20.99
C THR A 775 11.34 13.79 20.09
N GLY A 776 10.50 12.80 19.82
CA GLY A 776 9.31 12.97 18.98
C GLY A 776 9.66 13.44 17.55
N ARG A 777 9.53 14.75 17.30
CA ARG A 777 9.74 15.39 15.98
C ARG A 777 10.88 16.43 15.99
N THR A 778 11.74 16.40 17.01
CA THR A 778 12.81 17.38 17.20
C THR A 778 14.16 16.71 17.36
N ALA A 779 15.21 17.39 16.90
CA ALA A 779 16.60 17.05 17.18
C ALA A 779 17.29 18.29 17.78
N THR A 780 18.02 18.13 18.89
CA THR A 780 18.71 19.25 19.58
C THR A 780 20.13 18.86 19.94
N GLY A 781 21.08 19.75 19.71
CA GLY A 781 22.49 19.53 19.99
C GLY A 781 23.22 20.84 20.25
N THR A 782 24.41 20.74 20.86
CA THR A 782 25.30 21.88 21.10
C THR A 782 26.48 21.79 20.17
N VAL A 783 26.69 22.83 19.37
CA VAL A 783 27.82 22.96 18.45
C VAL A 783 28.78 24.02 19.00
N ASN A 784 30.08 23.77 18.90
CA ASN A 784 31.12 24.72 19.29
C ASN A 784 32.18 24.73 18.20
N THR A 785 32.32 25.85 17.49
CA THR A 785 33.25 25.99 16.36
C THR A 785 34.06 27.29 16.48
N PRO A 786 35.36 27.29 16.15
CA PRO A 786 36.20 28.49 16.23
C PRO A 786 35.89 29.53 15.12
N GLU A 787 35.24 29.10 14.04
CA GLU A 787 34.91 29.92 12.88
C GLU A 787 33.51 29.57 12.35
N ASP A 788 33.00 30.39 11.43
CA ASP A 788 31.77 30.09 10.69
C ASP A 788 31.90 28.76 9.94
N LYS A 789 30.97 27.83 10.20
CA LYS A 789 30.93 26.51 9.56
C LYS A 789 29.51 26.17 9.09
N MET A 790 29.40 25.18 8.22
CA MET A 790 28.13 24.51 7.98
C MET A 790 27.97 23.38 8.98
N LEU A 791 26.79 23.25 9.58
CA LEU A 791 26.39 22.05 10.29
C LEU A 791 25.63 21.16 9.30
N VAL A 792 26.25 20.05 8.90
CA VAL A 792 25.64 19.04 8.02
C VAL A 792 25.06 17.94 8.90
N THR A 793 23.91 17.39 8.51
CA THR A 793 23.27 16.27 9.21
C THR A 793 23.08 15.08 8.28
N THR A 794 22.72 13.92 8.85
CA THR A 794 22.13 12.80 8.08
C THR A 794 20.61 12.71 8.23
N ILE A 795 19.96 13.84 8.51
CA ILE A 795 18.50 13.96 8.56
C ILE A 795 18.02 14.34 7.16
N PRO A 796 17.10 13.57 6.54
CA PRO A 796 16.58 13.90 5.22
C PRO A 796 15.97 15.30 5.16
N TYR A 797 16.34 16.06 4.13
CA TYR A 797 15.78 17.37 3.86
C TYR A 797 14.30 17.24 3.48
N ASP A 798 13.46 18.05 4.11
CA ASP A 798 12.03 18.16 3.83
C ASP A 798 11.57 19.58 4.20
N ALA A 799 10.68 20.15 3.40
CA ALA A 799 10.19 21.53 3.59
C ALA A 799 9.43 21.74 4.92
N GLY A 800 9.06 20.66 5.62
CA GLY A 800 8.47 20.69 6.95
C GLY A 800 9.46 20.95 8.09
N TRP A 801 10.78 20.91 7.84
CA TRP A 801 11.79 21.21 8.85
C TRP A 801 11.92 22.72 9.11
N LYS A 802 12.20 23.05 10.37
CA LYS A 802 12.57 24.40 10.83
C LYS A 802 13.77 24.31 11.76
N ALA A 803 14.71 25.24 11.60
CA ALA A 803 15.94 25.29 12.39
C ALA A 803 16.00 26.57 13.24
N LYS A 804 16.60 26.45 14.42
CA LYS A 804 16.93 27.57 15.30
C LYS A 804 18.35 27.44 15.82
N VAL A 805 19.06 28.56 15.89
CA VAL A 805 20.36 28.73 16.56
C VAL A 805 20.15 29.70 17.70
N ASP A 806 20.39 29.26 18.94
CA ASP A 806 20.12 30.02 20.18
C ASP A 806 18.69 30.59 20.24
N GLY A 807 17.71 29.79 19.80
CA GLY A 807 16.30 30.16 19.78
C GLY A 807 15.88 31.08 18.62
N LYS A 808 16.82 31.63 17.85
CA LYS A 808 16.55 32.46 16.66
C LYS A 808 16.41 31.59 15.42
N SER A 809 15.39 31.86 14.60
CA SER A 809 15.16 31.12 13.34
C SER A 809 16.31 31.35 12.37
N VAL A 810 16.77 30.27 11.74
CA VAL A 810 17.75 30.33 10.64
C VAL A 810 17.20 29.62 9.41
N GLU A 811 17.73 29.96 8.23
CA GLU A 811 17.41 29.27 6.99
C GLU A 811 18.02 27.87 6.98
N ILE A 812 17.30 26.93 6.36
CA ILE A 812 17.77 25.57 6.11
C ILE A 812 18.17 25.48 4.66
N GLU A 813 19.38 25.02 4.42
CA GLU A 813 19.89 24.63 3.11
C GLU A 813 19.85 23.10 2.98
N SER A 814 19.88 22.62 1.74
CA SER A 814 20.04 21.20 1.44
C SER A 814 21.51 20.88 1.16
N PHE A 815 22.04 19.85 1.82
CA PHE A 815 23.31 19.24 1.42
C PHE A 815 23.01 18.19 0.35
N LYS A 816 23.48 18.43 -0.88
CA LYS A 816 23.25 17.58 -2.07
C LYS A 816 21.78 17.22 -2.30
N ASP A 817 20.88 18.17 -2.03
CA ASP A 817 19.41 18.00 -2.07
C ASP A 817 18.85 16.89 -1.15
N ALA A 818 19.70 16.27 -0.34
CA ALA A 818 19.42 15.05 0.40
C ALA A 818 19.23 15.30 1.89
N PHE A 819 20.09 16.10 2.52
CA PHE A 819 20.14 16.25 3.97
C PHE A 819 20.00 17.70 4.44
N LEU A 820 19.54 17.89 5.68
CA LEU A 820 19.49 19.21 6.30
C LEU A 820 20.90 19.74 6.54
N MET A 821 21.09 21.02 6.22
CA MET A 821 22.30 21.76 6.49
C MET A 821 21.95 23.19 6.92
N ILE A 822 22.69 23.73 7.90
CA ILE A 822 22.52 25.12 8.34
C ILE A 822 23.86 25.79 8.54
N LYS A 823 23.95 27.09 8.30
CA LYS A 823 25.12 27.88 8.69
C LYS A 823 25.11 28.16 10.20
N VAL A 824 26.23 27.92 10.86
CA VAL A 824 26.42 28.22 12.30
C VAL A 824 27.61 29.18 12.45
N PRO A 825 27.43 30.30 13.18
CA PRO A 825 28.53 31.24 13.46
C PRO A 825 29.62 30.64 14.36
N ALA A 826 30.77 31.31 14.40
CA ALA A 826 31.81 31.05 15.38
C ALA A 826 31.29 31.18 16.83
N GLY A 827 31.60 30.20 17.68
CA GLY A 827 31.23 30.16 19.09
C GLY A 827 30.46 28.89 19.47
N LYS A 828 29.96 28.90 20.71
CA LYS A 828 29.14 27.83 21.28
C LYS A 828 27.66 28.17 21.12
N HIS A 829 26.93 27.32 20.40
CA HIS A 829 25.53 27.55 20.05
C HIS A 829 24.68 26.31 20.33
N THR A 830 23.42 26.53 20.69
CA THR A 830 22.40 25.48 20.77
C THR A 830 21.59 25.45 19.48
N VAL A 831 21.61 24.31 18.79
CA VAL A 831 20.86 24.09 17.56
C VAL A 831 19.63 23.25 17.87
N THR A 832 18.47 23.70 17.40
CA THR A 832 17.22 22.95 17.49
C THR A 832 16.58 22.83 16.12
N LEU A 833 16.39 21.58 15.66
CA LEU A 833 15.64 21.22 14.48
C LEU A 833 14.26 20.71 14.91
N SER A 834 13.20 21.17 14.24
CA SER A 834 11.83 20.73 14.53
C SER A 834 11.04 20.50 13.26
N TYR A 835 10.35 19.37 13.18
CA TYR A 835 9.59 18.97 11.99
C TYR A 835 8.09 19.19 12.17
N LEU A 836 7.42 19.79 11.19
CA LEU A 836 5.98 19.76 11.06
C LEU A 836 5.62 19.68 9.58
N PRO A 837 4.82 18.69 9.13
CA PRO A 837 4.52 18.53 7.72
C PRO A 837 4.05 19.83 7.07
N GLN A 838 4.61 20.15 5.91
CA GLN A 838 4.24 21.36 5.19
C GLN A 838 2.73 21.38 4.93
N GLY A 839 2.09 22.53 5.13
CA GLY A 839 0.65 22.66 4.94
C GLY A 839 -0.22 22.11 6.08
N PHE A 840 0.33 21.42 7.09
CA PHE A 840 -0.48 20.88 8.20
C PHE A 840 -1.28 21.98 8.93
N MET A 841 -0.64 23.11 9.26
CA MET A 841 -1.33 24.22 9.95
C MET A 841 -2.48 24.80 9.12
N ILE A 842 -2.27 24.93 7.80
CA ILE A 842 -3.31 25.41 6.87
C ILE A 842 -4.44 24.38 6.82
N GLY A 843 -4.12 23.09 6.71
CA GLY A 843 -5.07 22.00 6.74
C GLY A 843 -5.88 21.94 8.04
N ALA A 844 -5.25 22.20 9.20
CA ALA A 844 -5.91 22.25 10.49
C ALA A 844 -6.89 23.44 10.61
N ILE A 845 -6.51 24.61 10.10
CA ILE A 845 -7.40 25.78 10.03
C ILE A 845 -8.60 25.46 9.13
N LEU A 846 -8.37 24.86 7.96
CA LEU A 846 -9.44 24.45 7.04
C LEU A 846 -10.37 23.40 7.68
N PHE A 847 -9.81 22.44 8.42
CA PHE A 847 -10.59 21.47 9.18
C PHE A 847 -11.58 22.13 10.14
N VAL A 848 -11.09 23.02 11.01
CA VAL A 848 -11.94 23.72 12.00
C VAL A 848 -12.96 24.61 11.31
N LEU A 849 -12.54 25.39 10.30
CA LEU A 849 -13.41 26.30 9.58
C LEU A 849 -14.53 25.56 8.83
N CYS A 850 -14.18 24.56 8.02
CA CYS A 850 -15.16 23.81 7.24
C CYS A 850 -16.11 22.99 8.11
N LEU A 851 -15.62 22.43 9.23
CA LEU A 851 -16.47 21.75 10.20
C LEU A 851 -17.46 22.72 10.85
N THR A 852 -16.99 23.90 11.25
CA THR A 852 -17.84 24.95 11.86
C THR A 852 -18.89 25.44 10.87
N LEU A 853 -18.51 25.74 9.63
CA LEU A 853 -19.42 26.13 8.56
C LEU A 853 -20.45 25.03 8.27
N PHE A 854 -20.05 23.75 8.33
CA PHE A 854 -20.97 22.65 8.15
C PHE A 854 -21.99 22.53 9.29
N ILE A 855 -21.55 22.71 10.54
CA ILE A 855 -22.44 22.72 11.71
C ILE A 855 -23.45 23.87 11.60
N LEU A 856 -23.00 25.07 11.22
CA LEU A 856 -23.86 26.23 10.98
C LEU A 856 -24.84 25.97 9.83
N TYR A 857 -24.40 25.34 8.73
CA TYR A 857 -25.25 24.94 7.62
C TYR A 857 -26.35 23.96 8.06
N VAL A 858 -26.01 22.93 8.84
CA VAL A 858 -26.98 21.98 9.40
C VAL A 858 -27.96 22.68 10.37
N TRP A 859 -27.47 23.60 11.18
CA TRP A 859 -28.31 24.39 12.10
C TRP A 859 -29.29 25.29 11.32
N TYR A 860 -28.82 25.98 10.28
CA TYR A 860 -29.65 26.79 9.40
C TYR A 860 -30.77 25.96 8.75
N LEU A 861 -30.44 24.78 8.21
CA LEU A 861 -31.44 23.86 7.63
C LEU A 861 -32.49 23.40 8.65
N LYS A 862 -32.13 23.26 9.93
CA LYS A 862 -33.08 22.91 10.99
C LYS A 862 -33.99 24.07 11.38
N ARG A 863 -33.48 25.32 11.38
CA ARG A 863 -34.21 26.52 11.81
C ARG A 863 -35.16 27.06 10.73
N ASN A 864 -34.76 27.00 9.46
CA ASN A 864 -35.57 27.51 8.33
C ASN A 864 -36.66 26.53 7.88
N SER A 865 -37.45 26.03 8.84
CA SER A 865 -38.54 25.08 8.62
C SER A 865 -39.81 25.68 7.99
N SER A 866 -39.70 26.70 7.12
CA SER A 866 -40.66 26.89 6.02
C SER A 866 -40.61 25.71 5.03
N PHE A 867 -39.60 24.84 5.16
CA PHE A 867 -39.44 23.59 4.42
C PHE A 867 -40.11 22.34 5.04
N LYS A 868 -40.86 22.47 6.15
CA LYS A 868 -41.65 21.35 6.72
C LYS A 868 -42.95 21.06 5.96
N ARG A 869 -43.46 22.01 5.16
CA ARG A 869 -44.84 21.96 4.63
C ARG A 869 -45.08 21.16 3.35
N VAL A 870 -44.04 20.60 2.72
CA VAL A 870 -44.21 19.88 1.43
C VAL A 870 -44.26 18.35 1.61
N ILE A 871 -43.80 17.80 2.73
CA ILE A 871 -43.72 16.33 2.93
C ILE A 871 -44.95 15.77 3.67
N GLU A 872 -45.65 16.57 4.47
CA GLU A 872 -46.90 16.14 5.12
C GLU A 872 -48.07 16.03 4.13
N ILE A 873 -47.98 16.64 2.94
CA ILE A 873 -49.06 16.60 1.94
C ILE A 873 -49.05 15.30 1.11
N GLU A 874 -47.91 14.60 0.99
CA GLU A 874 -47.84 13.31 0.27
C GLU A 874 -48.06 12.08 1.18
N GLN A 875 -47.91 12.22 2.50
CA GLN A 875 -48.22 11.13 3.45
C GLN A 875 -49.67 11.14 3.95
N ALA A 876 -50.47 12.15 3.60
CA ALA A 876 -51.86 12.32 4.04
C ALA A 876 -52.94 11.96 2.99
N ALA A 877 -52.59 11.38 1.84
CA ALA A 877 -53.60 10.88 0.90
C ALA A 877 -54.08 9.48 1.33
N PRO A 878 -55.36 9.29 1.74
CA PRO A 878 -55.86 8.00 2.17
C PRO A 878 -55.99 7.04 0.99
N GLN A 879 -55.67 5.77 1.25
CA GLN A 879 -56.05 4.62 0.41
C GLN A 879 -57.56 4.67 0.11
N ARG A 880 -57.95 5.02 -1.11
CA ARG A 880 -59.29 4.71 -1.61
C ARG A 880 -59.30 3.28 -2.14
N THR A 881 -59.75 2.37 -1.30
CA THR A 881 -60.24 1.05 -1.69
C THR A 881 -61.45 1.20 -2.60
N SER A 882 -61.31 0.88 -3.88
CA SER A 882 -62.44 0.66 -4.79
C SER A 882 -62.64 -0.84 -5.03
N HIS A 883 -63.08 -1.56 -3.99
CA HIS A 883 -63.81 -2.82 -4.21
C HIS A 883 -65.31 -2.49 -4.18
N ARG A 884 -65.87 -2.20 -5.37
CA ARG A 884 -67.30 -2.34 -5.60
C ARG A 884 -67.49 -3.52 -6.54
N ARG A 885 -68.05 -4.59 -5.96
CA ARG A 885 -68.53 -5.81 -6.62
C ARG A 885 -69.36 -5.48 -7.87
N ARG A 886 -69.11 -6.22 -8.94
CA ARG A 886 -70.14 -6.61 -9.90
C ARG A 886 -70.03 -8.11 -10.12
N LYS A 887 -71.13 -8.78 -9.77
CA LYS A 887 -71.46 -10.22 -9.79
C LYS A 887 -70.68 -11.08 -8.80
#